data_AF-A0A9D9JNE7-F1
#
_entry.id   AF-A0A9D9JNE7-F1
#
_cell.length_a   1.000
_cell.length_b   1.000
_cell.length_c   1.000
_cell.angle_alpha   90.00
_cell.angle_beta   90.00
_cell.angle_gamma   90.00
#
_symmetry.space_group_name_H-M   'P 1'
#
loop_
_entity.id
_entity.type
_entity.pdbx_description
1 polymer ?
#
loop_
_entity_poly.entity_id
_entity_poly.type
_entity_poly.pdbx_seq_one_letter_code
_entity_poly.pdbx_strand_id
1 'polypeptide(L)'
;MRTRQDGSTVTGPPDRRWGWPATGQSLVRLLVLGLLVLASCTRPSPQPSPIPDTQPIATTVASEGGPRPSAEPSGTHPPAAPAHPLPGGPPNETLLAFGELLDEEGRLSLETALAVFAGSVAPLPGVVPQQFPGDDAAAVGELAARVLLSNLDRLPPEVAQAVEQAVYGGIEEWIEIPPSGRTGDRLSGTLAGVLAPPPARAQGRADVEHVRALVENVRGRIEERAGRRLRLPLRVGLNPRLGSDTDAVASPVLSGNSRVIACRIAFNPAILANASAEEVTAAHEVWHCFQFDYVGLAGDERSWLVEGQAEWVGAAIATDPSDSARWWNTWLGAPHVSLWRRSYDAIGLYAAAEAAGHDPFEAMLEMFRLRNQEAVSRLFGGRPYEEALQIVAQSLVRSPEFGPEWEASGPGITTTRATATLALRPDVPDVEASLDAGPFGSLPLDVSIDPGDRPLVQVTVFGEGSGSVEFPEHGPLRLAPGAGIWFCLRPEECTCPDGSPPRGGADPTLLAEPRGVATVFAPAGGTIGLRVRAVDRDEACSRLVGTWTASVMEILAANLAPYGGVPAGMDCSGDIVMTFRDDGTFERSWQGDCQMSGSHRVTGAGRQTGTYEDLGDELIFRDVRTVVTADFGFSFAVTDNGRATYRIEGDRLAIQFTTPDGATIVQIYRRAG
;
A
#
# COMPACT_ATOMS: atom_id res chain seq x y z
N MET A 1 39.77 23.28 46.29
CA MET A 1 39.95 23.87 47.65
C MET A 1 38.65 24.54 48.07
N ARG A 2 38.23 24.29 49.32
CA ARG A 2 37.06 24.81 50.06
C ARG A 2 35.69 24.14 49.85
N THR A 3 35.52 23.16 50.72
CA THR A 3 34.33 22.62 51.39
C THR A 3 33.38 23.67 52.01
N ARG A 4 32.09 23.32 52.11
CA ARG A 4 31.29 23.49 53.34
C ARG A 4 30.09 22.53 53.39
N GLN A 5 29.99 21.81 54.50
CA GLN A 5 28.85 21.03 55.00
C GLN A 5 27.87 21.95 55.74
N ASP A 6 26.61 21.50 55.83
CA ASP A 6 25.71 21.45 57.01
C ASP A 6 24.37 20.86 56.49
N GLY A 7 23.65 19.90 57.07
CA GLY A 7 23.58 19.40 58.42
C GLY A 7 22.20 19.71 59.03
N SER A 8 21.21 18.83 58.92
CA SER A 8 20.18 18.62 59.97
C SER A 8 19.24 17.43 59.69
N THR A 9 19.25 16.51 60.65
CA THR A 9 18.30 15.42 60.95
C THR A 9 17.06 15.95 61.70
N VAL A 10 15.91 15.25 61.63
CA VAL A 10 14.94 15.08 62.75
C VAL A 10 13.83 14.01 62.42
N THR A 11 13.86 12.93 63.20
CA THR A 11 12.80 12.08 63.79
C THR A 11 11.74 11.32 62.97
N GLY A 12 11.74 9.97 63.09
CA GLY A 12 10.56 9.09 62.99
C GLY A 12 9.74 9.04 64.29
N PRO A 13 8.56 8.37 64.34
CA PRO A 13 8.43 7.00 64.94
C PRO A 13 7.22 6.19 64.36
N PRO A 14 6.73 5.07 64.97
CA PRO A 14 7.40 3.83 65.37
C PRO A 14 6.72 2.53 64.83
N ASP A 15 7.42 1.41 65.03
CA ASP A 15 6.96 0.02 64.91
C ASP A 15 5.66 -0.30 65.68
N ARG A 16 4.79 -1.12 65.07
CA ARG A 16 3.90 -2.06 65.79
C ARG A 16 3.82 -3.40 65.07
N ARG A 17 4.24 -4.45 65.80
CA ARG A 17 3.99 -5.87 65.51
C ARG A 17 2.58 -6.30 65.97
N TRP A 18 2.23 -7.54 65.57
CA TRP A 18 1.09 -8.41 65.98
C TRP A 18 -0.19 -8.21 65.14
N GLY A 19 -0.82 -9.22 64.53
CA GLY A 19 -0.62 -10.68 64.57
C GLY A 19 -1.42 -11.37 63.46
N TRP A 20 -1.19 -12.68 63.30
CA TRP A 20 -1.88 -13.54 62.32
C TRP A 20 -3.21 -14.03 62.89
N PRO A 21 -4.32 -14.00 62.12
CA PRO A 21 -5.45 -14.89 62.35
C PRO A 21 -5.34 -16.16 61.50
N ALA A 22 -5.77 -17.24 62.12
CA ALA A 22 -5.70 -18.62 61.66
C ALA A 22 -6.81 -18.99 60.67
N THR A 23 -6.45 -19.91 59.77
CA THR A 23 -7.22 -21.08 59.28
C THR A 23 -8.67 -20.92 58.82
N GLY A 24 -8.87 -21.24 57.53
CA GLY A 24 -9.91 -22.19 57.16
C GLY A 24 -10.94 -21.72 56.12
N GLN A 25 -10.52 -21.38 54.89
CA GLN A 25 -11.46 -21.26 53.75
C GLN A 25 -10.80 -21.23 52.35
N SER A 26 -9.63 -21.87 52.14
CA SER A 26 -8.82 -21.65 50.92
C SER A 26 -8.52 -22.89 50.06
N LEU A 27 -9.15 -24.04 50.29
CA LEU A 27 -8.79 -25.26 49.55
C LEU A 27 -9.55 -25.49 48.23
N VAL A 28 -10.57 -24.68 47.89
CA VAL A 28 -11.31 -24.82 46.61
C VAL A 28 -10.85 -23.82 45.54
N ARG A 29 -10.24 -22.69 45.91
CA ARG A 29 -9.74 -21.68 44.96
C ARG A 29 -8.34 -21.96 44.39
N LEU A 30 -7.62 -22.95 44.95
CA LEU A 30 -6.21 -23.20 44.62
C LEU A 30 -6.00 -24.19 43.47
N LEU A 31 -7.05 -24.83 42.95
CA LEU A 31 -6.92 -25.79 41.83
C LEU A 31 -7.07 -25.17 40.44
N VAL A 32 -7.62 -23.95 40.34
CA VAL A 32 -7.85 -23.27 39.04
C VAL A 32 -6.83 -22.15 38.76
N LEU A 33 -6.13 -21.65 39.79
CA LEU A 33 -5.10 -20.60 39.63
C LEU A 33 -3.66 -21.13 39.35
N GLY A 34 -3.46 -22.44 39.28
CA GLY A 34 -2.13 -23.06 39.18
C GLY A 34 -1.53 -23.17 37.77
N LEU A 35 -2.24 -22.74 36.72
CA LEU A 35 -1.84 -22.95 35.31
C LEU A 35 -1.55 -21.66 34.52
N LEU A 36 -1.53 -20.48 35.16
CA LEU A 36 -1.50 -19.19 34.47
C LEU A 36 -0.37 -18.23 34.92
N VAL A 37 0.81 -18.75 35.25
CA VAL A 37 2.02 -17.92 35.43
C VAL A 37 3.23 -18.64 34.85
N LEU A 38 3.61 -18.29 33.61
CA LEU A 38 4.99 -18.25 33.09
C LEU A 38 5.00 -17.75 31.63
N ALA A 39 4.97 -16.42 31.45
CA ALA A 39 5.61 -15.72 30.33
C ALA A 39 5.48 -14.21 30.55
N SER A 40 6.46 -13.62 31.23
CA SER A 40 6.67 -12.17 31.26
C SER A 40 7.95 -11.87 30.49
N CYS A 41 7.82 -11.19 29.35
CA CYS A 41 8.90 -10.38 28.79
C CYS A 41 8.32 -9.02 28.37
N THR A 42 8.91 -7.99 28.97
CA THR A 42 8.58 -6.57 29.00
C THR A 42 9.08 -5.80 27.77
N ARG A 43 8.38 -4.73 27.32
CA ARG A 43 8.85 -3.31 27.27
C ARG A 43 7.92 -2.35 26.45
N PRO A 44 8.04 -1.01 26.57
CA PRO A 44 6.93 -0.12 26.93
C PRO A 44 6.37 0.77 25.79
N SER A 45 5.12 1.22 25.98
CA SER A 45 4.48 2.35 25.29
C SER A 45 4.92 3.71 25.86
N PRO A 46 5.04 4.77 25.03
CA PRO A 46 5.00 6.15 25.51
C PRO A 46 3.55 6.66 25.63
N GLN A 47 3.25 7.32 26.75
CA GLN A 47 1.98 8.02 27.01
C GLN A 47 1.84 9.29 26.16
N PRO A 48 0.63 9.64 25.70
CA PRO A 48 0.27 11.00 25.33
C PRO A 48 -0.21 11.80 26.56
N SER A 49 0.09 13.10 26.55
CA SER A 49 -0.33 14.11 27.55
C SER A 49 -1.79 14.57 27.32
N PRO A 50 -2.43 15.21 28.32
CA PRO A 50 -3.89 15.22 28.47
C PRO A 50 -4.60 16.34 27.69
N ILE A 51 -5.81 16.00 27.23
CA ILE A 51 -6.86 16.91 26.78
C ILE A 51 -7.58 17.47 28.01
N PRO A 52 -7.86 18.79 28.10
CA PRO A 52 -8.82 19.31 29.05
C PRO A 52 -10.25 19.34 28.48
N ASP A 53 -11.16 19.14 29.42
CA ASP A 53 -12.56 18.78 29.29
C ASP A 53 -13.52 19.97 29.11
N THR A 54 -14.71 19.63 28.58
CA THR A 54 -16.06 20.17 28.88
C THR A 54 -16.65 21.45 28.21
N GLN A 55 -17.55 21.16 27.24
CA GLN A 55 -19.00 21.50 27.13
C GLN A 55 -19.51 22.94 26.78
N PRO A 56 -20.85 23.19 26.65
CA PRO A 56 -21.54 23.20 25.36
C PRO A 56 -22.47 24.43 25.15
N ILE A 57 -22.56 25.04 23.96
CA ILE A 57 -23.68 25.96 23.69
C ILE A 57 -24.15 25.80 22.24
N ALA A 58 -25.40 25.38 22.10
CA ALA A 58 -26.19 25.50 20.88
C ALA A 58 -26.74 26.93 20.78
N THR A 59 -26.57 27.62 19.64
CA THR A 59 -27.60 28.50 19.06
C THR A 59 -27.29 28.78 17.58
N THR A 60 -28.30 28.59 16.75
CA THR A 60 -28.43 29.03 15.36
C THR A 60 -28.40 30.56 15.25
N VAL A 61 -27.53 31.12 14.39
CA VAL A 61 -27.75 32.43 13.72
C VAL A 61 -27.07 32.39 12.34
N ALA A 62 -27.85 32.71 11.31
CA ALA A 62 -27.40 32.95 9.95
C ALA A 62 -26.49 34.19 9.87
N SER A 63 -25.40 34.11 9.10
CA SER A 63 -24.68 35.31 8.65
C SER A 63 -24.13 35.10 7.24
N GLU A 64 -24.60 35.95 6.34
CA GLU A 64 -23.96 36.28 5.08
C GLU A 64 -22.49 36.70 5.33
N GLY A 65 -21.58 36.21 4.50
CA GLY A 65 -20.16 36.56 4.52
C GLY A 65 -19.59 36.44 3.12
N GLY A 66 -19.36 37.58 2.47
CA GLY A 66 -18.89 37.69 1.09
C GLY A 66 -17.50 37.08 0.83
N PRO A 67 -17.15 36.88 -0.45
CA PRO A 67 -15.96 36.15 -0.87
C PRO A 67 -14.68 36.91 -0.49
N ARG A 68 -13.76 36.21 0.18
CA ARG A 68 -12.35 36.62 0.28
C ARG A 68 -11.66 36.36 -1.06
N PRO A 69 -10.76 37.26 -1.51
CA PRO A 69 -10.05 37.10 -2.77
C PRO A 69 -9.08 35.93 -2.66
N SER A 70 -9.21 34.99 -3.60
CA SER A 70 -8.28 33.88 -3.84
C SER A 70 -6.87 34.42 -4.06
N ALA A 71 -5.89 33.80 -3.40
CA ALA A 71 -4.49 33.94 -3.78
C ALA A 71 -4.35 33.46 -5.24
N GLU A 72 -3.67 34.26 -6.06
CA GLU A 72 -3.33 33.88 -7.43
C GLU A 72 -2.49 32.58 -7.40
N PRO A 73 -2.91 31.52 -8.12
CA PRO A 73 -2.10 30.34 -8.28
C PRO A 73 -0.88 30.71 -9.13
N SER A 74 0.31 30.41 -8.62
CA SER A 74 1.54 30.32 -9.42
C SER A 74 1.25 29.55 -10.69
N GLY A 75 1.64 30.09 -11.85
CA GLY A 75 1.28 29.60 -13.17
C GLY A 75 1.56 28.10 -13.34
N THR A 76 0.54 27.29 -13.09
CA THR A 76 0.47 25.89 -13.53
C THR A 76 0.32 25.92 -15.04
N HIS A 77 1.35 25.45 -15.75
CA HIS A 77 1.18 25.10 -17.16
C HIS A 77 -0.04 24.19 -17.28
N PRO A 78 -0.99 24.47 -18.21
CA PRO A 78 -2.08 23.55 -18.46
C PRO A 78 -1.50 22.17 -18.79
N PRO A 79 -2.05 21.07 -18.25
CA PRO A 79 -1.64 19.73 -18.68
C PRO A 79 -1.78 19.66 -20.20
N ALA A 80 -0.73 19.16 -20.87
CA ALA A 80 -0.76 18.95 -22.30
C ALA A 80 -2.00 18.11 -22.66
N ALA A 81 -2.67 18.44 -23.78
CA ALA A 81 -3.80 17.64 -24.26
C ALA A 81 -3.38 16.15 -24.31
N PRO A 82 -4.19 15.22 -23.80
CA PRO A 82 -3.79 13.83 -23.69
C PRO A 82 -3.43 13.29 -25.07
N ALA A 83 -2.19 12.86 -25.24
CA ALA A 83 -1.76 12.15 -26.43
C ALA A 83 -2.64 10.90 -26.59
N HIS A 84 -3.01 10.57 -27.83
CA HIS A 84 -3.72 9.33 -28.09
C HIS A 84 -2.88 8.14 -27.57
N PRO A 85 -3.46 7.23 -26.77
CA PRO A 85 -2.72 6.07 -26.26
C PRO A 85 -2.12 5.24 -27.39
N LEU A 86 -0.90 4.78 -27.19
CA LEU A 86 -0.22 3.88 -28.11
C LEU A 86 -0.85 2.46 -28.03
N PRO A 87 -0.67 1.62 -29.07
CA PRO A 87 -1.14 0.23 -29.00
C PRO A 87 -0.55 -0.51 -27.78
N GLY A 88 -1.42 -1.17 -27.02
CA GLY A 88 -1.02 -2.03 -25.90
C GLY A 88 -0.25 -3.27 -26.35
N GLY A 89 0.57 -3.77 -25.44
CA GLY A 89 1.35 -5.01 -25.59
C GLY A 89 1.42 -5.79 -24.27
N PRO A 90 1.99 -7.01 -24.30
CA PRO A 90 2.16 -7.82 -23.10
C PRO A 90 3.16 -7.18 -22.12
N PRO A 91 3.09 -7.51 -20.82
CA PRO A 91 4.15 -7.18 -19.87
C PRO A 91 5.50 -7.72 -20.30
N ASN A 92 6.57 -7.04 -19.90
CA ASN A 92 7.94 -7.46 -20.16
C ASN A 92 8.35 -8.57 -19.18
N GLU A 93 8.46 -9.80 -19.68
CA GLU A 93 8.82 -10.97 -18.86
C GLU A 93 10.24 -10.87 -18.28
N THR A 94 11.19 -10.27 -19.01
CA THR A 94 12.57 -10.06 -18.53
C THR A 94 12.58 -9.16 -17.31
N LEU A 95 11.82 -8.06 -17.35
CA LEU A 95 11.76 -7.07 -16.28
C LEU A 95 11.08 -7.64 -15.03
N LEU A 96 9.99 -8.40 -15.21
CA LEU A 96 9.31 -9.09 -14.12
C LEU A 96 10.23 -10.13 -13.46
N ALA A 97 10.94 -10.94 -14.25
CA ALA A 97 11.90 -11.92 -13.72
C ALA A 97 13.08 -11.24 -13.00
N PHE A 98 13.52 -10.08 -13.46
CA PHE A 98 14.54 -9.29 -12.79
C PHE A 98 14.05 -8.70 -11.46
N GLY A 99 12.80 -8.24 -11.39
CA GLY A 99 12.20 -7.73 -10.15
C GLY A 99 12.25 -8.73 -9.00
N GLU A 100 12.12 -10.01 -9.28
CA GLU A 100 12.25 -11.09 -8.28
C GLU A 100 13.65 -11.19 -7.66
N LEU A 101 14.67 -10.66 -8.32
CA LEU A 101 16.06 -10.65 -7.83
C LEU A 101 16.38 -9.44 -6.93
N LEU A 102 15.50 -8.44 -6.87
CA LEU A 102 15.65 -7.29 -5.97
C LEU A 102 15.36 -7.68 -4.52
N ASP A 103 15.89 -6.94 -3.55
CA ASP A 103 15.50 -7.12 -2.14
C ASP A 103 14.15 -6.44 -1.82
N GLU A 104 13.70 -6.52 -0.57
CA GLU A 104 12.43 -5.93 -0.13
C GLU A 104 12.43 -4.39 -0.14
N GLU A 105 13.61 -3.78 -0.14
CA GLU A 105 13.74 -2.34 -0.33
C GLU A 105 13.75 -1.96 -1.81
N GLY A 106 14.07 -2.90 -2.70
CA GLY A 106 14.14 -2.77 -4.14
C GLY A 106 15.54 -2.62 -4.70
N ARG A 107 16.57 -3.10 -3.99
CA ARG A 107 17.98 -3.01 -4.38
C ARG A 107 18.47 -4.29 -5.01
N LEU A 108 19.42 -4.14 -5.93
CA LEU A 108 20.13 -5.26 -6.54
C LEU A 108 21.44 -5.52 -5.79
N SER A 109 21.62 -6.73 -5.26
CA SER A 109 22.86 -7.07 -4.56
C SER A 109 24.07 -7.06 -5.52
N LEU A 110 25.27 -6.76 -5.00
CA LEU A 110 26.50 -6.75 -5.80
C LEU A 110 26.79 -8.10 -6.47
N GLU A 111 26.50 -9.21 -5.78
CA GLU A 111 26.67 -10.56 -6.31
C GLU A 111 25.69 -10.84 -7.46
N THR A 112 24.42 -10.47 -7.28
CA THR A 112 23.41 -10.57 -8.33
C THR A 112 23.77 -9.69 -9.52
N ALA A 113 24.23 -8.46 -9.28
CA ALA A 113 24.67 -7.54 -10.34
C ALA A 113 25.82 -8.13 -11.17
N LEU A 114 26.78 -8.82 -10.55
CA LEU A 114 27.84 -9.53 -11.28
C LEU A 114 27.25 -10.59 -12.22
N ALA A 115 26.33 -11.42 -11.71
CA ALA A 115 25.71 -12.49 -12.49
C ALA A 115 24.86 -11.94 -13.66
N VAL A 116 24.06 -10.90 -13.42
CA VAL A 116 23.26 -10.23 -14.45
C VAL A 116 24.14 -9.58 -15.50
N PHE A 117 25.18 -8.85 -15.09
CA PHE A 117 26.15 -8.26 -16.03
C PHE A 117 26.83 -9.32 -16.89
N ALA A 118 27.24 -10.44 -16.28
CA ALA A 118 27.87 -11.56 -16.99
C ALA A 118 26.96 -12.20 -18.04
N GLY A 119 25.64 -12.19 -17.79
CA GLY A 119 24.64 -12.75 -18.71
C GLY A 119 24.19 -11.80 -19.81
N SER A 120 24.09 -10.49 -19.51
CA SER A 120 23.46 -9.50 -20.40
C SER A 120 24.43 -8.54 -21.07
N VAL A 121 25.63 -8.33 -20.52
CA VAL A 121 26.58 -7.32 -21.02
C VAL A 121 27.85 -7.96 -21.56
N ALA A 122 28.62 -8.62 -20.68
CA ALA A 122 29.87 -9.26 -21.06
C ALA A 122 30.30 -10.30 -20.02
N PRO A 123 30.90 -11.44 -20.44
CA PRO A 123 31.34 -12.47 -19.51
C PRO A 123 32.39 -11.93 -18.53
N LEU A 124 32.24 -12.28 -17.25
CA LEU A 124 33.17 -11.87 -16.19
C LEU A 124 33.98 -13.07 -15.66
N PRO A 125 35.27 -12.89 -15.30
CA PRO A 125 36.09 -13.97 -14.75
C PRO A 125 35.48 -14.58 -13.49
N GLY A 126 35.24 -15.89 -13.50
CA GLY A 126 34.76 -16.64 -12.32
C GLY A 126 33.30 -16.39 -11.93
N VAL A 127 32.54 -15.63 -12.73
CA VAL A 127 31.13 -15.34 -12.47
C VAL A 127 30.25 -16.23 -13.34
N VAL A 128 29.22 -16.84 -12.75
CA VAL A 128 28.21 -17.60 -13.49
C VAL A 128 27.15 -16.63 -14.01
N PRO A 129 26.87 -16.59 -15.33
CA PRO A 129 25.91 -15.66 -15.89
C PRO A 129 24.48 -16.01 -15.49
N GLN A 130 23.70 -15.00 -15.07
CA GLN A 130 22.26 -15.10 -14.91
C GLN A 130 21.60 -15.03 -16.30
N GLN A 131 20.62 -15.90 -16.55
CA GLN A 131 19.82 -15.87 -17.77
C GLN A 131 18.42 -15.36 -17.44
N PHE A 132 17.83 -14.61 -18.35
CA PHE A 132 16.47 -14.11 -18.24
C PHE A 132 15.58 -14.64 -19.37
N PRO A 133 14.27 -14.80 -19.13
CA PRO A 133 13.31 -15.00 -20.21
C PRO A 133 13.18 -13.72 -21.04
N GLY A 134 12.62 -13.82 -22.25
CA GLY A 134 12.32 -12.69 -23.12
C GLY A 134 13.52 -12.12 -23.88
N ASP A 135 13.28 -11.01 -24.59
CA ASP A 135 14.24 -10.39 -25.52
C ASP A 135 14.81 -9.05 -24.99
N ASP A 136 14.53 -8.66 -23.75
CA ASP A 136 14.90 -7.35 -23.18
C ASP A 136 16.03 -7.46 -22.13
N ALA A 137 17.04 -8.27 -22.44
CA ALA A 137 18.24 -8.42 -21.60
C ALA A 137 19.01 -7.09 -21.43
N ALA A 138 18.82 -6.18 -22.37
CA ALA A 138 19.20 -4.77 -22.40
C ALA A 138 19.08 -4.06 -21.04
N ALA A 139 17.82 -3.85 -20.61
CA ALA A 139 17.46 -3.00 -19.49
C ALA A 139 18.05 -3.53 -18.17
N VAL A 140 18.05 -4.86 -18.01
CA VAL A 140 18.61 -5.49 -16.80
C VAL A 140 20.14 -5.45 -16.78
N GLY A 141 20.77 -5.47 -17.96
CA GLY A 141 22.22 -5.32 -18.10
C GLY A 141 22.71 -3.93 -17.71
N GLU A 142 21.97 -2.88 -18.07
CA GLU A 142 22.28 -1.50 -17.71
C GLU A 142 22.25 -1.26 -16.19
N LEU A 143 21.16 -1.69 -15.55
CA LEU A 143 20.99 -1.72 -14.10
C LEU A 143 22.18 -2.39 -13.40
N ALA A 144 22.57 -3.57 -13.86
CA ALA A 144 23.69 -4.31 -13.31
C ALA A 144 25.03 -3.57 -13.52
N ALA A 145 25.27 -3.04 -14.73
CA ALA A 145 26.47 -2.27 -15.04
C ALA A 145 26.63 -1.08 -14.09
N ARG A 146 25.54 -0.37 -13.80
CA ARG A 146 25.57 0.79 -12.90
C ARG A 146 25.93 0.43 -11.46
N VAL A 147 25.36 -0.64 -10.92
CA VAL A 147 25.69 -1.15 -9.58
C VAL A 147 27.17 -1.52 -9.51
N LEU A 148 27.70 -2.22 -10.52
CA LEU A 148 29.11 -2.60 -10.57
C LEU A 148 30.04 -1.39 -10.70
N LEU A 149 29.73 -0.43 -11.57
CA LEU A 149 30.53 0.77 -11.78
C LEU A 149 30.60 1.67 -10.54
N SER A 150 29.53 1.69 -9.74
CA SER A 150 29.48 2.43 -8.47
C SER A 150 30.24 1.74 -7.34
N ASN A 151 30.59 0.46 -7.52
CA ASN A 151 31.24 -0.39 -6.52
C ASN A 151 32.56 -1.01 -7.03
N LEU A 152 33.23 -0.42 -8.04
CA LEU A 152 34.46 -0.98 -8.64
C LEU A 152 35.58 -1.24 -7.62
N ASP A 153 35.70 -0.39 -6.59
CA ASP A 153 36.70 -0.53 -5.53
C ASP A 153 36.45 -1.73 -4.60
N ARG A 154 35.25 -2.29 -4.64
CA ARG A 154 34.85 -3.49 -3.90
C ARG A 154 34.99 -4.77 -4.72
N LEU A 155 35.26 -4.66 -6.03
CA LEU A 155 35.41 -5.80 -6.93
C LEU A 155 36.87 -6.30 -6.96
N PRO A 156 37.10 -7.59 -7.26
CA PRO A 156 38.43 -8.07 -7.61
C PRO A 156 39.01 -7.26 -8.78
N PRO A 157 40.32 -6.90 -8.79
CA PRO A 157 40.89 -6.03 -9.81
C PRO A 157 40.66 -6.50 -11.26
N GLU A 158 40.76 -7.81 -11.51
CA GLU A 158 40.48 -8.39 -12.84
C GLU A 158 39.00 -8.23 -13.27
N VAL A 159 38.07 -8.30 -12.31
CA VAL A 159 36.63 -8.13 -12.57
C VAL A 159 36.31 -6.66 -12.77
N ALA A 160 36.85 -5.77 -11.92
CA ALA A 160 36.71 -4.33 -12.07
C ALA A 160 37.21 -3.86 -13.45
N GLN A 161 38.39 -4.32 -13.86
CA GLN A 161 38.95 -4.04 -15.18
C GLN A 161 38.08 -4.60 -16.31
N ALA A 162 37.52 -5.80 -16.16
CA ALA A 162 36.63 -6.39 -17.16
C ALA A 162 35.33 -5.58 -17.32
N VAL A 163 34.73 -5.13 -16.22
CA VAL A 163 33.55 -4.26 -16.22
C VAL A 163 33.87 -2.93 -16.92
N GLU A 164 34.93 -2.24 -16.51
CA GLU A 164 35.33 -0.98 -17.15
C GLU A 164 35.65 -1.16 -18.65
N GLN A 165 36.31 -2.25 -19.01
CA GLN A 165 36.67 -2.53 -20.40
C GLN A 165 35.44 -2.83 -21.26
N ALA A 166 34.44 -3.51 -20.72
CA ALA A 166 33.18 -3.76 -21.42
C ALA A 166 32.40 -2.46 -21.64
N VAL A 167 32.28 -1.62 -20.60
CA VAL A 167 31.45 -0.39 -20.67
C VAL A 167 32.16 0.77 -21.36
N TYR A 168 33.49 0.88 -21.27
CA TYR A 168 34.24 2.03 -21.78
C TYR A 168 35.33 1.71 -22.80
N GLY A 169 35.78 0.45 -22.90
CA GLY A 169 36.96 0.10 -23.67
C GLY A 169 36.85 0.28 -25.19
N GLY A 170 35.63 0.53 -25.70
CA GLY A 170 35.37 0.87 -27.11
C GLY A 170 35.24 2.36 -27.42
N ILE A 171 35.32 3.23 -26.40
CA ILE A 171 35.15 4.67 -26.58
C ILE A 171 36.46 5.28 -27.08
N GLU A 172 36.46 5.78 -28.31
CA GLU A 172 37.63 6.42 -28.93
C GLU A 172 37.85 7.84 -28.40
N GLU A 173 36.76 8.57 -28.12
CA GLU A 173 36.78 9.97 -27.72
C GLU A 173 35.71 10.26 -26.66
N TRP A 174 36.11 11.01 -25.64
CA TRP A 174 35.21 11.59 -24.65
C TRP A 174 35.12 13.09 -24.88
N ILE A 175 33.92 13.60 -25.10
CA ILE A 175 33.68 15.04 -25.15
C ILE A 175 33.18 15.52 -23.79
N GLU A 176 33.83 16.55 -23.24
CA GLU A 176 33.44 17.16 -21.98
C GLU A 176 32.45 18.32 -22.23
N ILE A 177 31.29 18.26 -21.57
CA ILE A 177 30.32 19.33 -21.51
C ILE A 177 30.45 20.01 -20.14
N PRO A 178 30.75 21.31 -20.06
CA PRO A 178 30.99 21.99 -18.79
C PRO A 178 29.73 22.07 -17.91
N PRO A 179 29.88 22.25 -16.59
CA PRO A 179 28.73 22.45 -15.69
C PRO A 179 27.90 23.67 -16.09
N SER A 180 26.60 23.61 -15.85
CA SER A 180 25.70 24.71 -16.16
C SER A 180 25.98 25.93 -15.27
N GLY A 181 26.01 27.12 -15.88
CA GLY A 181 26.18 28.38 -15.14
C GLY A 181 27.62 28.79 -14.82
N ARG A 182 28.65 28.05 -15.27
CA ARG A 182 30.02 28.58 -15.29
C ARG A 182 30.11 29.69 -16.35
N THR A 183 30.23 30.92 -15.86
CA THR A 183 30.26 32.18 -16.62
C THR A 183 31.38 32.21 -17.66
N GLY A 184 31.01 32.01 -18.93
CA GLY A 184 31.81 32.23 -20.14
C GLY A 184 30.93 32.42 -21.38
N ASP A 185 29.86 31.63 -21.52
CA ASP A 185 28.99 31.61 -22.72
C ASP A 185 27.71 32.45 -22.61
N ARG A 186 27.84 33.72 -22.18
CA ARG A 186 26.68 34.62 -22.14
C ARG A 186 26.30 35.25 -23.49
N LEU A 187 26.86 34.81 -24.61
CA LEU A 187 26.58 35.37 -25.94
C LEU A 187 26.64 34.27 -27.03
N SER A 188 25.49 33.63 -27.33
CA SER A 188 25.18 33.05 -28.65
C SER A 188 23.78 32.41 -28.72
N GLY A 189 23.12 32.14 -27.59
CA GLY A 189 21.89 31.32 -27.55
C GLY A 189 20.55 32.04 -27.74
N THR A 190 20.49 33.26 -28.29
CA THR A 190 19.21 33.94 -28.51
C THR A 190 18.87 33.96 -30.00
N LEU A 191 17.80 33.23 -30.37
CA LEU A 191 16.96 33.41 -31.58
C LEU A 191 17.33 32.75 -32.94
N ALA A 192 18.20 31.73 -33.02
CA ALA A 192 18.44 31.05 -34.31
C ALA A 192 17.67 29.72 -34.53
N GLY A 193 16.99 29.17 -33.53
CA GLY A 193 16.48 27.79 -33.57
C GLY A 193 15.05 27.56 -34.07
N VAL A 194 14.22 28.59 -34.28
CA VAL A 194 12.77 28.39 -34.47
C VAL A 194 12.35 28.19 -35.95
N LEU A 195 13.24 28.35 -36.94
CA LEU A 195 12.83 28.27 -38.36
C LEU A 195 13.81 27.55 -39.32
N ALA A 196 14.81 26.80 -38.83
CA ALA A 196 15.67 26.02 -39.72
C ALA A 196 15.06 24.63 -39.95
N PRO A 197 14.75 24.22 -41.20
CA PRO A 197 14.41 22.82 -41.49
C PRO A 197 15.60 21.93 -41.14
N PRO A 198 15.38 20.68 -40.68
CA PRO A 198 16.47 19.79 -40.31
C PRO A 198 17.40 19.62 -41.53
N PRO A 199 18.72 19.81 -41.37
CA PRO A 199 19.66 19.51 -42.45
C PRO A 199 19.48 18.04 -42.85
N ALA A 200 19.41 17.79 -44.16
CA ALA A 200 19.31 16.44 -44.69
C ALA A 200 20.44 15.57 -44.12
N ARG A 201 20.07 14.50 -43.38
CA ARG A 201 20.99 13.51 -42.80
C ARG A 201 21.89 12.96 -43.92
N ALA A 202 23.15 13.38 -43.95
CA ALA A 202 24.19 12.64 -44.65
C ALA A 202 24.41 11.34 -43.88
N GLN A 203 24.11 10.20 -44.51
CA GLN A 203 24.41 8.88 -43.96
C GLN A 203 25.94 8.72 -43.87
N GLY A 204 26.53 9.04 -42.73
CA GLY A 204 27.98 8.96 -42.56
C GLY A 204 28.40 9.20 -41.11
N ARG A 205 28.58 8.09 -40.38
CA ARG A 205 29.10 7.99 -39.00
C ARG A 205 28.25 8.71 -37.95
N ALA A 206 27.82 7.97 -36.92
CA ALA A 206 27.38 8.59 -35.68
C ALA A 206 28.44 9.59 -35.22
N ASP A 207 28.09 10.87 -35.18
CA ASP A 207 29.00 11.94 -34.82
C ASP A 207 28.85 12.22 -33.32
N VAL A 208 29.94 12.13 -32.58
CA VAL A 208 29.97 12.41 -31.14
C VAL A 208 29.54 13.87 -30.85
N GLU A 209 29.68 14.78 -31.82
CA GLU A 209 29.16 16.15 -31.76
C GLU A 209 27.63 16.21 -31.77
N HIS A 210 26.96 15.29 -32.48
CA HIS A 210 25.50 15.19 -32.45
C HIS A 210 25.01 14.77 -31.07
N VAL A 211 25.65 13.76 -30.46
CA VAL A 211 25.34 13.33 -29.09
C VAL A 211 25.58 14.46 -28.08
N ARG A 212 26.67 15.22 -28.24
CA ARG A 212 26.93 16.41 -27.41
C ARG A 212 25.78 17.41 -27.49
N ALA A 213 25.35 17.77 -28.70
CA ALA A 213 24.27 18.74 -28.90
C ALA A 213 22.94 18.23 -28.33
N LEU A 214 22.63 16.94 -28.50
CA LEU A 214 21.46 16.30 -27.93
C LEU A 214 21.47 16.37 -26.39
N VAL A 215 22.57 15.96 -25.75
CA VAL A 215 22.74 15.98 -24.30
C VAL A 215 22.68 17.40 -23.75
N GLU A 216 23.28 18.39 -24.42
CA GLU A 216 23.19 19.80 -24.03
C GLU A 216 21.74 20.32 -24.07
N ASN A 217 21.00 19.97 -25.12
CA ASN A 217 19.60 20.37 -25.30
C ASN A 217 18.68 19.75 -24.22
N VAL A 218 18.77 18.44 -24.04
CA VAL A 218 18.02 17.67 -23.04
C VAL A 218 18.33 18.17 -21.63
N ARG A 219 19.61 18.36 -21.29
CA ARG A 219 20.00 18.96 -20.00
C ARG A 219 19.31 20.30 -19.80
N GLY A 220 19.29 21.18 -20.81
CA GLY A 220 18.63 22.47 -20.72
C GLY A 220 17.14 22.37 -20.35
N ARG A 221 16.41 21.44 -20.97
CA ARG A 221 14.98 21.20 -20.66
C ARG A 221 14.77 20.62 -19.27
N ILE A 222 15.61 19.67 -18.85
CA ILE A 222 15.57 19.13 -17.48
C ILE A 222 15.84 20.24 -16.47
N GLU A 223 16.85 21.09 -16.69
CA GLU A 223 17.17 22.20 -15.78
C GLU A 223 16.04 23.22 -15.64
N GLU A 224 15.39 23.53 -16.76
CA GLU A 224 14.23 24.40 -16.81
C GLU A 224 13.07 23.80 -16.02
N ARG A 225 12.72 22.54 -16.29
CA ARG A 225 11.58 21.86 -15.64
C ARG A 225 11.82 21.58 -14.16
N ALA A 226 13.04 21.16 -13.79
CA ALA A 226 13.42 20.85 -12.41
C ALA A 226 13.76 22.08 -11.56
N GLY A 227 13.89 23.26 -12.17
CA GLY A 227 14.34 24.48 -11.47
C GLY A 227 15.75 24.34 -10.86
N ARG A 228 16.56 23.40 -11.36
CA ARG A 228 17.85 23.04 -10.79
C ARG A 228 18.89 22.89 -11.88
N ARG A 229 20.09 23.44 -11.66
CA ARG A 229 21.24 23.27 -12.56
C ARG A 229 22.08 22.05 -12.21
N LEU A 230 22.57 21.36 -13.23
CA LEU A 230 23.54 20.29 -13.07
C LEU A 230 24.94 20.87 -12.81
N ARG A 231 25.52 20.55 -11.65
CA ARG A 231 26.83 21.09 -11.23
C ARG A 231 28.01 20.21 -11.65
N LEU A 232 27.75 18.96 -12.03
CA LEU A 232 28.74 18.05 -12.55
C LEU A 232 28.99 18.35 -14.04
N PRO A 233 30.25 18.38 -14.50
CA PRO A 233 30.53 18.28 -15.92
C PRO A 233 30.07 16.91 -16.44
N LEU A 234 29.56 16.89 -17.66
CA LEU A 234 29.22 15.64 -18.36
C LEU A 234 30.37 15.25 -19.27
N ARG A 235 30.57 13.95 -19.45
CA ARG A 235 31.50 13.37 -20.42
C ARG A 235 30.71 12.40 -21.27
N VAL A 236 30.56 12.71 -22.55
CA VAL A 236 29.78 11.88 -23.48
C VAL A 236 30.71 11.17 -24.45
N GLY A 237 30.40 9.93 -24.76
CA GLY A 237 31.19 9.12 -25.68
C GLY A 237 30.33 8.09 -26.40
N LEU A 238 30.80 7.66 -27.56
CA LEU A 238 30.18 6.58 -28.34
C LEU A 238 30.95 5.28 -28.10
N ASN A 239 30.26 4.24 -27.65
CA ASN A 239 30.85 2.92 -27.46
C ASN A 239 30.19 1.89 -28.40
N PRO A 240 30.79 1.57 -29.56
CA PRO A 240 30.29 0.53 -30.46
C PRO A 240 30.44 -0.89 -29.91
N ARG A 241 31.03 -1.07 -28.72
CA ARG A 241 31.19 -2.36 -28.03
C ARG A 241 30.23 -2.56 -26.87
N LEU A 242 29.37 -1.58 -26.55
CA LEU A 242 28.22 -1.88 -25.71
C LEU A 242 27.43 -3.01 -26.39
N GLY A 243 26.87 -3.91 -25.60
CA GLY A 243 26.03 -4.98 -26.12
C GLY A 243 24.95 -4.38 -27.03
N SER A 244 24.53 -5.11 -28.07
CA SER A 244 23.49 -4.63 -29.01
C SER A 244 22.22 -4.17 -28.31
N ASP A 245 22.02 -4.66 -27.09
CA ASP A 245 20.83 -4.49 -26.30
C ASP A 245 21.02 -3.34 -25.29
N THR A 246 22.24 -2.90 -24.96
CA THR A 246 22.43 -1.74 -24.07
C THR A 246 22.46 -0.44 -24.88
N ASP A 247 21.48 0.45 -24.66
CA ASP A 247 21.35 1.71 -25.40
C ASP A 247 22.32 2.79 -24.91
N ALA A 248 22.43 2.97 -23.60
CA ALA A 248 23.40 3.85 -22.98
C ALA A 248 23.69 3.44 -21.53
N VAL A 249 24.71 4.05 -20.91
CA VAL A 249 25.00 3.89 -19.48
C VAL A 249 25.56 5.20 -18.90
N ALA A 250 24.90 5.77 -17.90
CA ALA A 250 25.43 6.83 -17.06
C ALA A 250 26.19 6.28 -15.84
N SER A 251 27.28 6.97 -15.47
CA SER A 251 28.15 6.55 -14.36
C SER A 251 28.91 7.72 -13.72
N PRO A 252 29.16 7.70 -12.40
CA PRO A 252 29.91 8.74 -11.74
C PRO A 252 31.42 8.62 -12.02
N VAL A 253 32.10 9.75 -12.17
CA VAL A 253 33.57 9.82 -12.18
C VAL A 253 34.05 10.28 -10.82
N LEU A 254 34.96 9.53 -10.23
CA LEU A 254 35.43 9.77 -8.87
C LEU A 254 36.81 10.45 -8.84
N SER A 255 37.01 11.37 -7.91
CA SER A 255 38.35 11.75 -7.48
C SER A 255 38.94 10.73 -6.50
N GLY A 256 40.26 10.80 -6.25
CA GLY A 256 40.95 9.87 -5.35
C GLY A 256 40.50 9.87 -3.87
N ASN A 257 39.50 10.67 -3.51
CA ASN A 257 38.83 10.67 -2.21
C ASN A 257 37.35 10.24 -2.31
N SER A 258 36.98 9.51 -3.36
CA SER A 258 35.63 8.99 -3.61
C SER A 258 34.53 10.05 -3.74
N ARG A 259 34.90 11.29 -4.11
CA ARG A 259 33.94 12.34 -4.45
C ARG A 259 33.60 12.29 -5.93
N VAL A 260 32.32 12.39 -6.28
CA VAL A 260 31.87 12.53 -7.67
C VAL A 260 32.33 13.90 -8.21
N ILE A 261 33.09 13.89 -9.32
CA ILE A 261 33.67 15.08 -9.95
C ILE A 261 33.19 15.31 -11.39
N ALA A 262 32.60 14.30 -12.01
CA ALA A 262 31.96 14.36 -13.33
C ALA A 262 30.93 13.23 -13.44
N CYS A 263 30.08 13.29 -14.43
CA CYS A 263 29.23 12.18 -14.87
C CYS A 263 29.67 11.76 -16.27
N ARG A 264 29.79 10.46 -16.53
CA ARG A 264 30.04 9.89 -17.86
C ARG A 264 28.76 9.30 -18.40
N ILE A 265 28.51 9.48 -19.69
CA ILE A 265 27.43 8.80 -20.42
C ILE A 265 28.07 8.15 -21.65
N ALA A 266 27.98 6.83 -21.73
CA ALA A 266 28.41 6.05 -22.88
C ALA A 266 27.17 5.67 -23.69
N PHE A 267 27.07 6.11 -24.94
CA PHE A 267 25.97 5.75 -25.84
C PHE A 267 26.38 4.63 -26.79
N ASN A 268 25.47 3.70 -27.03
CA ASN A 268 25.58 2.76 -28.13
C ASN A 268 25.23 3.49 -29.44
N PRO A 269 26.11 3.53 -30.45
CA PRO A 269 25.83 4.20 -31.72
C PRO A 269 24.55 3.74 -32.42
N ALA A 270 24.08 2.52 -32.13
CA ALA A 270 22.85 1.97 -32.70
C ALA A 270 21.60 2.80 -32.31
N ILE A 271 21.54 3.37 -31.11
CA ILE A 271 20.38 4.14 -30.63
C ILE A 271 20.12 5.38 -31.47
N LEU A 272 21.17 5.96 -32.06
CA LEU A 272 21.11 7.17 -32.89
C LEU A 272 20.42 6.95 -34.25
N ALA A 273 20.09 5.69 -34.58
CA ALA A 273 19.25 5.38 -35.73
C ALA A 273 17.77 5.69 -35.47
N ASN A 274 17.35 5.80 -34.21
CA ASN A 274 15.97 6.05 -33.80
C ASN A 274 15.85 7.37 -33.04
N ALA A 275 15.26 8.39 -33.67
CA ALA A 275 15.18 9.73 -33.11
C ALA A 275 14.30 9.86 -31.85
N SER A 276 13.31 8.98 -31.69
CA SER A 276 12.48 8.94 -30.49
C SER A 276 13.27 8.34 -29.33
N ALA A 277 13.83 7.14 -29.55
CA ALA A 277 14.60 6.44 -28.53
C ALA A 277 15.89 7.18 -28.14
N GLU A 278 16.58 7.85 -29.07
CA GLU A 278 17.79 8.64 -28.75
C GLU A 278 17.50 9.78 -27.78
N GLU A 279 16.36 10.46 -27.93
CA GLU A 279 15.98 11.60 -27.10
C GLU A 279 15.53 11.15 -25.70
N VAL A 280 14.68 10.11 -25.62
CA VAL A 280 14.25 9.49 -24.35
C VAL A 280 15.47 8.99 -23.58
N THR A 281 16.35 8.23 -24.23
CA THR A 281 17.58 7.69 -23.62
C THR A 281 18.50 8.81 -23.15
N ALA A 282 18.74 9.85 -23.96
CA ALA A 282 19.57 10.97 -23.53
C ALA A 282 19.01 11.67 -22.29
N ALA A 283 17.68 11.85 -22.21
CA ALA A 283 17.03 12.44 -21.04
C ALA A 283 17.07 11.55 -19.80
N HIS A 284 16.87 10.24 -19.98
CA HIS A 284 17.05 9.22 -18.96
C HIS A 284 18.47 9.30 -18.35
N GLU A 285 19.50 9.25 -19.20
CA GLU A 285 20.89 9.22 -18.73
C GLU A 285 21.36 10.54 -18.11
N VAL A 286 20.89 11.68 -18.64
CA VAL A 286 21.17 12.98 -18.02
C VAL A 286 20.52 13.07 -16.64
N TRP A 287 19.35 12.47 -16.43
CA TRP A 287 18.72 12.44 -15.11
C TRP A 287 19.56 11.69 -14.07
N HIS A 288 20.17 10.57 -14.43
CA HIS A 288 21.14 9.90 -13.54
C HIS A 288 22.28 10.81 -13.13
N CYS A 289 22.76 11.69 -14.01
CA CYS A 289 23.76 12.68 -13.63
C CYS A 289 23.24 13.69 -12.58
N PHE A 290 21.96 14.07 -12.60
CA PHE A 290 21.35 14.86 -11.52
C PHE A 290 21.27 14.08 -10.21
N GLN A 291 20.93 12.79 -10.28
CA GLN A 291 20.93 11.91 -9.11
C GLN A 291 22.35 11.84 -8.51
N PHE A 292 23.39 11.60 -9.32
CA PHE A 292 24.79 11.60 -8.85
C PHE A 292 25.23 12.96 -8.28
N ASP A 293 24.80 14.08 -8.88
CA ASP A 293 25.07 15.42 -8.33
C ASP A 293 24.36 15.65 -6.98
N TYR A 294 23.22 15.00 -6.75
CA TYR A 294 22.42 15.16 -5.55
C TYR A 294 22.90 14.30 -4.37
N VAL A 295 23.07 12.99 -4.58
CA VAL A 295 23.42 12.02 -3.53
C VAL A 295 24.89 11.59 -3.51
N GLY A 296 25.65 11.85 -4.57
CA GLY A 296 27.02 11.35 -4.69
C GLY A 296 27.07 9.82 -4.83
N LEU A 297 28.15 9.21 -4.31
CA LEU A 297 28.35 7.75 -4.33
C LEU A 297 27.55 6.98 -3.28
N ALA A 298 27.07 7.63 -2.23
CA ALA A 298 26.17 7.01 -1.26
C ALA A 298 24.75 6.88 -1.82
N GLY A 299 24.66 6.70 -3.14
CA GLY A 299 23.43 6.69 -3.89
C GLY A 299 22.54 5.55 -3.43
N ASP A 300 21.25 5.81 -3.52
CA ASP A 300 20.27 4.78 -3.27
C ASP A 300 20.23 3.83 -4.47
N GLU A 301 20.27 2.52 -4.23
CA GLU A 301 20.25 1.48 -5.27
C GLU A 301 18.83 0.93 -5.51
N ARG A 302 17.79 1.55 -4.94
CA ARG A 302 16.40 1.16 -5.15
C ARG A 302 15.97 1.40 -6.61
N SER A 303 15.77 0.34 -7.38
CA SER A 303 15.59 0.41 -8.84
C SER A 303 14.38 1.23 -9.28
N TRP A 304 13.23 1.13 -8.59
CA TRP A 304 12.03 1.93 -8.89
C TRP A 304 12.25 3.45 -8.70
N LEU A 305 13.21 3.82 -7.86
CA LEU A 305 13.56 5.19 -7.56
C LEU A 305 14.65 5.67 -8.51
N VAL A 306 15.67 4.86 -8.78
CA VAL A 306 16.76 5.24 -9.69
C VAL A 306 16.26 5.24 -11.14
N GLU A 307 15.83 4.08 -11.64
CA GLU A 307 15.40 3.91 -13.05
C GLU A 307 14.01 4.47 -13.28
N GLY A 308 13.06 4.24 -12.36
CA GLY A 308 11.69 4.71 -12.55
C GLY A 308 11.61 6.23 -12.71
N GLN A 309 12.43 6.99 -11.97
CA GLN A 309 12.52 8.43 -12.15
C GLN A 309 13.14 8.80 -13.49
N ALA A 310 14.27 8.17 -13.85
CA ALA A 310 14.97 8.48 -15.09
C ALA A 310 14.11 8.16 -16.31
N GLU A 311 13.38 7.05 -16.27
CA GLU A 311 12.45 6.66 -17.33
C GLU A 311 11.30 7.65 -17.46
N TRP A 312 10.67 8.04 -16.34
CA TRP A 312 9.63 9.06 -16.39
C TRP A 312 10.16 10.41 -16.89
N VAL A 313 11.36 10.84 -16.47
CA VAL A 313 11.99 12.07 -16.97
C VAL A 313 12.30 11.96 -18.46
N GLY A 314 12.79 10.80 -18.91
CA GLY A 314 13.01 10.50 -20.33
C GLY A 314 11.74 10.76 -21.14
N ALA A 315 10.64 10.15 -20.73
CA ALA A 315 9.33 10.27 -21.37
C ALA A 315 8.75 11.71 -21.27
N ALA A 316 8.91 12.38 -20.13
CA ALA A 316 8.36 13.71 -19.90
C ALA A 316 9.11 14.83 -20.65
N ILE A 317 10.38 14.63 -20.99
CA ILE A 317 11.22 15.60 -21.66
C ILE A 317 11.25 15.38 -23.18
N ALA A 318 11.18 14.12 -23.63
CA ALA A 318 11.22 13.78 -25.04
C ALA A 318 10.05 14.35 -25.82
N THR A 319 10.30 14.69 -27.08
CA THR A 319 9.27 15.18 -28.01
C THR A 319 8.34 14.04 -28.45
N ASP A 320 8.89 12.84 -28.54
CA ASP A 320 8.18 11.60 -28.84
C ASP A 320 8.50 10.56 -27.76
N PRO A 321 7.60 10.31 -26.79
CA PRO A 321 7.82 9.35 -25.72
C PRO A 321 7.41 7.92 -26.10
N SER A 322 7.31 7.60 -27.39
CA SER A 322 6.84 6.28 -27.85
C SER A 322 7.73 5.12 -27.42
N ASP A 323 9.01 5.36 -27.14
CA ASP A 323 9.93 4.33 -26.66
C ASP A 323 9.52 3.77 -25.27
N SER A 324 8.90 4.60 -24.43
CA SER A 324 8.45 4.22 -23.08
C SER A 324 7.19 3.32 -23.06
N ALA A 325 6.58 3.04 -24.22
CA ALA A 325 5.37 2.23 -24.33
C ALA A 325 5.51 0.83 -23.72
N ARG A 326 6.69 0.20 -23.85
CA ARG A 326 6.96 -1.14 -23.30
C ARG A 326 6.96 -1.15 -21.76
N TRP A 327 7.35 -0.06 -21.13
CA TRP A 327 7.33 0.09 -19.67
C TRP A 327 5.92 0.29 -19.15
N TRP A 328 5.11 1.07 -19.89
CA TRP A 328 3.68 1.18 -19.64
C TRP A 328 2.95 -0.16 -19.74
N ASN A 329 3.27 -0.99 -20.73
CA ASN A 329 2.68 -2.32 -20.85
C ASN A 329 2.95 -3.19 -19.62
N THR A 330 4.13 -3.08 -19.02
CA THR A 330 4.50 -3.82 -17.81
C THR A 330 3.81 -3.26 -16.56
N TRP A 331 3.80 -1.94 -16.40
CA TRP A 331 3.08 -1.27 -15.31
C TRP A 331 1.59 -1.63 -15.28
N LEU A 332 0.92 -1.43 -16.42
CA LEU A 332 -0.53 -1.61 -16.57
C LEU A 332 -0.93 -3.09 -16.65
N GLY A 333 -0.05 -3.93 -17.18
CA GLY A 333 -0.31 -5.34 -17.40
C GLY A 333 0.00 -6.24 -16.19
N ALA A 334 0.77 -5.74 -15.21
CA ALA A 334 1.12 -6.48 -14.00
C ALA A 334 0.85 -5.66 -12.72
N PRO A 335 -0.40 -5.24 -12.45
CA PRO A 335 -0.72 -4.34 -11.32
C PRO A 335 -0.48 -4.95 -9.94
N HIS A 336 -0.41 -6.27 -9.83
CA HIS A 336 -0.18 -7.01 -8.58
C HIS A 336 1.28 -6.98 -8.11
N VAL A 337 2.23 -6.64 -8.99
CA VAL A 337 3.67 -6.63 -8.69
C VAL A 337 3.99 -5.48 -7.75
N SER A 338 4.79 -5.80 -6.72
CA SER A 338 5.25 -4.84 -5.72
C SER A 338 6.01 -3.68 -6.35
N LEU A 339 5.77 -2.45 -5.89
CA LEU A 339 6.54 -1.28 -6.33
C LEU A 339 8.04 -1.45 -6.06
N TRP A 340 8.39 -2.12 -4.96
CA TRP A 340 9.80 -2.33 -4.59
C TRP A 340 10.50 -3.29 -5.54
N ARG A 341 9.75 -4.11 -6.29
CA ARG A 341 10.28 -5.04 -7.28
C ARG A 341 10.28 -4.47 -8.70
N ARG A 342 9.99 -3.17 -8.88
CA ARG A 342 9.96 -2.49 -10.19
C ARG A 342 11.24 -1.71 -10.47
N SER A 343 11.43 -1.37 -11.74
CA SER A 343 12.51 -0.49 -12.20
C SER A 343 11.99 0.55 -13.20
N TYR A 344 12.24 0.39 -14.51
CA TYR A 344 11.79 1.30 -15.57
C TYR A 344 10.26 1.40 -15.63
N ASP A 345 9.56 0.29 -15.40
CA ASP A 345 8.10 0.21 -15.37
C ASP A 345 7.47 0.96 -14.19
N ALA A 346 8.25 1.42 -13.22
CA ALA A 346 7.76 2.35 -12.20
C ALA A 346 7.40 3.74 -12.77
N ILE A 347 7.58 3.99 -14.08
CA ILE A 347 7.11 5.20 -14.78
C ILE A 347 5.65 5.56 -14.42
N GLY A 348 4.79 4.55 -14.25
CA GLY A 348 3.38 4.76 -13.92
C GLY A 348 3.14 5.36 -12.53
N LEU A 349 4.05 5.18 -11.57
CA LEU A 349 3.96 5.83 -10.25
C LEU A 349 4.09 7.35 -10.38
N TYR A 350 5.09 7.81 -11.12
CA TYR A 350 5.37 9.23 -11.32
C TYR A 350 4.31 9.90 -12.18
N ALA A 351 3.81 9.17 -13.19
CA ALA A 351 2.68 9.63 -14.00
C ALA A 351 1.38 9.75 -13.18
N ALA A 352 1.10 8.81 -12.25
CA ALA A 352 -0.04 8.91 -11.35
C ALA A 352 0.08 10.10 -10.37
N ALA A 353 1.28 10.42 -9.90
CA ALA A 353 1.51 11.60 -9.08
C ALA A 353 1.24 12.91 -9.85
N GLU A 354 1.75 13.02 -11.08
CA GLU A 354 1.50 14.17 -11.96
C GLU A 354 0.01 14.32 -12.28
N ALA A 355 -0.67 13.23 -12.63
CA ALA A 355 -2.11 13.22 -12.89
C ALA A 355 -2.93 13.63 -11.65
N ALA A 356 -2.45 13.32 -10.45
CA ALA A 356 -3.02 13.77 -9.17
C ALA A 356 -2.64 15.21 -8.78
N GLY A 357 -1.93 15.93 -9.65
CA GLY A 357 -1.55 17.34 -9.48
C GLY A 357 -0.27 17.58 -8.67
N HIS A 358 0.57 16.56 -8.47
CA HIS A 358 1.86 16.68 -7.80
C HIS A 358 2.99 16.57 -8.80
N ASP A 359 3.77 17.64 -8.97
CA ASP A 359 4.88 17.67 -9.93
C ASP A 359 6.04 16.75 -9.49
N PRO A 360 6.34 15.66 -10.23
CA PRO A 360 7.41 14.75 -9.83
C PRO A 360 8.78 15.44 -9.74
N PHE A 361 9.05 16.44 -10.59
CA PHE A 361 10.33 17.15 -10.60
C PHE A 361 10.66 17.83 -9.27
N GLU A 362 9.64 18.25 -8.51
CA GLU A 362 9.84 18.86 -7.20
C GLU A 362 10.19 17.84 -6.09
N ALA A 363 9.88 16.57 -6.29
CA ALA A 363 9.99 15.52 -5.26
C ALA A 363 11.14 14.55 -5.49
N MET A 364 11.39 14.16 -6.74
CA MET A 364 12.21 13.01 -7.12
C MET A 364 13.59 12.96 -6.46
N LEU A 365 14.35 14.06 -6.47
CA LEU A 365 15.69 14.06 -5.86
C LEU A 365 15.64 13.91 -4.33
N GLU A 366 14.64 14.48 -3.65
CA GLU A 366 14.53 14.39 -2.19
C GLU A 366 14.15 12.98 -1.72
N MET A 367 13.46 12.20 -2.56
CA MET A 367 13.07 10.81 -2.28
C MET A 367 14.27 9.92 -1.93
N PHE A 368 15.45 10.19 -2.47
CA PHE A 368 16.69 9.47 -2.16
C PHE A 368 17.11 9.56 -0.67
N ARG A 369 16.57 10.52 0.09
CA ARG A 369 16.85 10.69 1.52
C ARG A 369 15.78 10.07 2.43
N LEU A 370 14.77 9.46 1.83
CA LEU A 370 13.57 8.98 2.49
C LEU A 370 13.45 7.47 2.35
N ARG A 371 12.80 6.83 3.32
CA ARG A 371 12.43 5.40 3.19
C ARG A 371 11.32 5.20 2.17
N ASN A 372 11.06 3.97 1.75
CA ASN A 372 10.13 3.63 0.66
C ASN A 372 8.77 4.34 0.78
N GLN A 373 8.04 4.14 1.87
CA GLN A 373 6.73 4.76 2.08
C GLN A 373 6.81 6.30 2.16
N GLU A 374 7.81 6.84 2.86
CA GLU A 374 8.04 8.29 2.98
C GLU A 374 8.35 8.94 1.62
N ALA A 375 9.09 8.24 0.76
CA ALA A 375 9.42 8.68 -0.59
C ALA A 375 8.17 8.73 -1.48
N VAL A 376 7.30 7.72 -1.42
CA VAL A 376 5.99 7.74 -2.09
C VAL A 376 5.13 8.88 -1.53
N SER A 377 5.00 9.03 -0.21
CA SER A 377 4.28 10.15 0.39
C SER A 377 4.80 11.50 -0.09
N ARG A 378 6.12 11.68 -0.17
CA ARG A 378 6.75 12.92 -0.67
C ARG A 378 6.43 13.21 -2.14
N LEU A 379 6.35 12.18 -2.97
CA LEU A 379 5.96 12.29 -4.38
C LEU A 379 4.51 12.76 -4.52
N PHE A 380 3.61 12.32 -3.63
CA PHE A 380 2.19 12.71 -3.61
C PHE A 380 1.92 13.90 -2.65
N GLY A 381 2.83 14.87 -2.58
CA GLY A 381 2.62 16.12 -1.84
C GLY A 381 2.52 15.96 -0.32
N GLY A 382 3.09 14.90 0.24
CA GLY A 382 3.05 14.59 1.67
C GLY A 382 1.81 13.82 2.13
N ARG A 383 0.97 13.32 1.21
CA ARG A 383 -0.18 12.48 1.54
C ARG A 383 0.24 11.19 2.26
N PRO A 384 -0.62 10.62 3.12
CA PRO A 384 -0.40 9.29 3.68
C PRO A 384 -0.12 8.25 2.57
N TYR A 385 0.76 7.29 2.86
CA TYR A 385 1.18 6.27 1.90
C TYR A 385 0.00 5.49 1.33
N GLU A 386 -0.97 5.12 2.16
CA GLU A 386 -2.17 4.37 1.76
C GLU A 386 -3.07 5.19 0.83
N GLU A 387 -3.10 6.51 0.98
CA GLU A 387 -3.85 7.40 0.11
C GLU A 387 -3.17 7.55 -1.26
N ALA A 388 -1.83 7.62 -1.28
CA ALA A 388 -1.06 7.59 -2.52
C ALA A 388 -1.26 6.26 -3.26
N LEU A 389 -1.22 5.13 -2.54
CA LEU A 389 -1.51 3.81 -3.09
C LEU A 389 -2.94 3.72 -3.64
N GLN A 390 -3.94 4.26 -2.92
CA GLN A 390 -5.31 4.31 -3.43
C GLN A 390 -5.39 5.03 -4.77
N ILE A 391 -4.77 6.21 -4.91
CA ILE A 391 -4.76 6.99 -6.15
C ILE A 391 -4.17 6.16 -7.30
N VAL A 392 -3.03 5.52 -7.06
CA VAL A 392 -2.40 4.64 -8.06
C VAL A 392 -3.31 3.47 -8.42
N ALA A 393 -3.87 2.78 -7.42
CA ALA A 393 -4.70 1.61 -7.59
C ALA A 393 -5.99 1.89 -8.38
N GLN A 394 -6.59 3.08 -8.21
CA GLN A 394 -7.77 3.51 -8.98
C GLN A 394 -7.42 3.76 -10.45
N SER A 395 -6.30 4.44 -10.72
CA SER A 395 -5.86 4.74 -12.08
C SER A 395 -5.59 3.48 -12.93
N LEU A 396 -5.23 2.37 -12.28
CA LEU A 396 -4.95 1.07 -12.93
C LEU A 396 -6.20 0.39 -13.50
N VAL A 397 -7.42 0.85 -13.17
CA VAL A 397 -8.66 0.27 -13.73
C VAL A 397 -8.87 0.65 -15.20
N ARG A 398 -8.38 1.81 -15.62
CA ARG A 398 -8.46 2.31 -17.00
C ARG A 398 -9.90 2.47 -17.50
N SER A 399 -10.70 3.24 -16.78
CA SER A 399 -12.13 3.47 -17.06
C SER A 399 -12.50 4.95 -16.89
N PRO A 400 -12.14 5.82 -17.84
CA PRO A 400 -12.34 7.27 -17.73
C PRO A 400 -13.81 7.70 -17.64
N GLU A 401 -14.75 6.84 -18.02
CA GLU A 401 -16.19 7.08 -17.88
C GLU A 401 -16.65 7.20 -16.41
N PHE A 402 -15.86 6.70 -15.45
CA PHE A 402 -16.10 6.85 -14.01
C PHE A 402 -15.33 8.03 -13.38
N GLY A 403 -14.62 8.82 -14.18
CA GLY A 403 -13.87 9.97 -13.71
C GLY A 403 -12.36 9.84 -13.95
N PRO A 404 -11.63 10.98 -13.89
CA PRO A 404 -10.20 11.01 -14.15
C PRO A 404 -9.36 10.20 -13.15
N GLU A 405 -9.84 9.97 -11.93
CA GLU A 405 -9.19 9.14 -10.92
C GLU A 405 -9.11 7.65 -11.29
N TRP A 406 -9.98 7.19 -12.21
CA TRP A 406 -10.03 5.81 -12.69
C TRP A 406 -9.29 5.61 -14.02
N GLU A 407 -8.57 6.62 -14.50
CA GLU A 407 -7.77 6.53 -15.71
C GLU A 407 -6.30 6.85 -15.42
N ALA A 408 -5.41 5.95 -15.83
CA ALA A 408 -3.99 6.25 -15.90
C ALA A 408 -3.73 7.14 -17.12
N SER A 409 -2.85 8.12 -16.95
CA SER A 409 -2.41 9.00 -18.03
C SER A 409 -0.92 9.31 -17.88
N GLY A 410 -0.24 9.59 -18.99
CA GLY A 410 1.14 10.07 -18.98
C GLY A 410 1.81 9.94 -20.35
N PRO A 411 3.03 10.49 -20.49
CA PRO A 411 3.79 10.40 -21.74
C PRO A 411 4.06 8.94 -22.14
N GLY A 412 3.78 8.59 -23.39
CA GLY A 412 4.03 7.24 -23.92
C GLY A 412 3.05 6.16 -23.48
N ILE A 413 1.95 6.52 -22.79
CA ILE A 413 0.97 5.55 -22.29
C ILE A 413 0.33 4.71 -23.40
N THR A 414 0.05 3.45 -23.10
CA THR A 414 -0.57 2.49 -24.03
C THR A 414 -2.04 2.18 -23.68
N THR A 415 -2.71 1.43 -24.55
CA THR A 415 -4.04 0.87 -24.30
C THR A 415 -4.03 -0.41 -23.45
N THR A 416 -2.88 -0.80 -22.86
CA THR A 416 -2.83 -2.00 -22.02
C THR A 416 -3.73 -1.85 -20.80
N ARG A 417 -4.45 -2.93 -20.48
CA ARG A 417 -5.41 -3.00 -19.38
C ARG A 417 -5.40 -4.40 -18.79
N ALA A 418 -5.21 -4.52 -17.48
CA ALA A 418 -5.26 -5.79 -16.73
C ALA A 418 -6.46 -5.86 -15.77
N THR A 419 -7.55 -5.19 -16.13
CA THR A 419 -8.78 -5.16 -15.34
C THR A 419 -9.52 -6.49 -15.45
N ALA A 420 -9.72 -7.16 -14.32
CA ALA A 420 -10.50 -8.40 -14.26
C ALA A 420 -12.00 -8.09 -14.20
N THR A 421 -12.84 -8.98 -14.72
CA THR A 421 -14.29 -8.82 -14.65
C THR A 421 -14.86 -9.60 -13.46
N LEU A 422 -15.61 -8.93 -12.60
CA LEU A 422 -16.39 -9.52 -11.51
C LEU A 422 -17.88 -9.35 -11.81
N ALA A 423 -18.51 -10.43 -12.27
CA ALA A 423 -19.90 -10.42 -12.72
C ALA A 423 -20.80 -11.28 -11.82
N LEU A 424 -21.62 -10.63 -11.00
CA LEU A 424 -22.70 -11.27 -10.25
C LEU A 424 -23.86 -11.56 -11.21
N ARG A 425 -24.44 -12.76 -11.12
CA ARG A 425 -25.52 -13.22 -12.00
C ARG A 425 -26.68 -13.81 -11.19
N PRO A 426 -27.90 -13.90 -11.73
CA PRO A 426 -29.05 -14.40 -10.99
C PRO A 426 -28.84 -15.81 -10.42
N ASP A 427 -28.16 -16.69 -11.17
CA ASP A 427 -27.85 -18.08 -10.81
C ASP A 427 -26.70 -18.22 -9.80
N VAL A 428 -25.90 -17.16 -9.61
CA VAL A 428 -24.71 -17.16 -8.75
C VAL A 428 -24.83 -16.02 -7.72
N PRO A 429 -25.35 -16.28 -6.51
CA PRO A 429 -25.59 -15.27 -5.47
C PRO A 429 -24.34 -14.56 -4.96
N ASP A 430 -23.16 -15.11 -5.22
CA ASP A 430 -21.93 -14.73 -4.56
C ASP A 430 -20.77 -14.98 -5.52
N VAL A 431 -20.00 -13.92 -5.80
CA VAL A 431 -18.84 -13.96 -6.68
C VAL A 431 -17.67 -13.26 -6.02
N GLU A 432 -16.48 -13.80 -6.22
CA GLU A 432 -15.25 -13.24 -5.71
C GLU A 432 -14.15 -13.20 -6.77
N ALA A 433 -13.29 -12.20 -6.66
CA ALA A 433 -12.03 -12.12 -7.38
C ALA A 433 -10.91 -11.83 -6.38
N SER A 434 -9.81 -12.58 -6.49
CA SER A 434 -8.64 -12.42 -5.62
C SER A 434 -7.35 -12.75 -6.34
N LEU A 435 -6.25 -12.19 -5.84
CA LEU A 435 -4.89 -12.55 -6.21
C LEU A 435 -3.93 -12.34 -5.03
N ASP A 436 -2.73 -12.90 -5.15
CA ASP A 436 -1.61 -12.55 -4.28
C ASP A 436 -0.91 -11.30 -4.84
N ALA A 437 -0.86 -10.25 -4.05
CA ALA A 437 -0.21 -8.99 -4.40
C ALA A 437 1.06 -8.79 -3.57
N GLY A 438 2.09 -8.22 -4.17
CA GLY A 438 3.22 -7.69 -3.41
C GLY A 438 2.86 -6.38 -2.69
N PRO A 439 3.72 -5.86 -1.79
CA PRO A 439 3.54 -4.53 -1.22
C PRO A 439 3.33 -3.46 -2.30
N PHE A 440 2.31 -2.61 -2.16
CA PHE A 440 1.89 -1.63 -3.17
C PHE A 440 1.20 -2.24 -4.42
N GLY A 441 0.97 -3.55 -4.46
CA GLY A 441 0.24 -4.21 -5.54
C GLY A 441 -1.27 -3.99 -5.48
N SER A 442 -1.94 -4.13 -6.63
CA SER A 442 -3.37 -3.85 -6.80
C SER A 442 -4.09 -4.88 -7.68
N LEU A 443 -5.40 -4.99 -7.49
CA LEU A 443 -6.36 -5.78 -8.26
C LEU A 443 -7.45 -4.84 -8.84
N PRO A 444 -7.30 -4.39 -10.10
CA PRO A 444 -8.31 -3.59 -10.79
C PRO A 444 -9.48 -4.47 -11.30
N LEU A 445 -10.71 -3.98 -11.17
CA LEU A 445 -11.94 -4.73 -11.44
C LEU A 445 -12.99 -3.90 -12.21
N ASP A 446 -13.60 -4.53 -13.20
CA ASP A 446 -14.90 -4.14 -13.76
C ASP A 446 -15.98 -4.93 -13.02
N VAL A 447 -16.96 -4.23 -12.44
CA VAL A 447 -18.03 -4.84 -11.63
C VAL A 447 -19.34 -4.79 -12.41
N SER A 448 -19.98 -5.94 -12.58
CA SER A 448 -21.32 -6.04 -13.18
C SER A 448 -22.24 -6.80 -12.24
N ILE A 449 -23.42 -6.24 -11.98
CA ILE A 449 -24.37 -6.77 -11.00
C ILE A 449 -25.67 -7.14 -11.73
N ASP A 450 -26.02 -8.42 -11.70
CA ASP A 450 -27.38 -8.89 -12.01
C ASP A 450 -27.85 -9.79 -10.86
N PRO A 451 -28.62 -9.25 -9.90
CA PRO A 451 -28.98 -9.98 -8.69
C PRO A 451 -30.12 -10.99 -8.90
N GLY A 452 -30.81 -10.98 -10.06
CA GLY A 452 -32.13 -11.57 -10.21
C GLY A 452 -33.19 -10.87 -9.33
N ASP A 453 -33.92 -11.66 -8.53
CA ASP A 453 -35.01 -11.14 -7.69
C ASP A 453 -34.56 -10.58 -6.33
N ARG A 454 -33.25 -10.58 -6.03
CA ARG A 454 -32.70 -10.10 -4.76
C ARG A 454 -32.52 -8.57 -4.78
N PRO A 455 -33.07 -7.83 -3.81
CA PRO A 455 -33.04 -6.37 -3.86
C PRO A 455 -31.74 -5.75 -3.30
N LEU A 456 -30.91 -6.53 -2.59
CA LEU A 456 -29.71 -6.03 -1.92
C LEU A 456 -28.44 -6.68 -2.47
N VAL A 457 -27.36 -5.91 -2.49
CA VAL A 457 -26.01 -6.38 -2.80
C VAL A 457 -25.04 -5.88 -1.74
N GLN A 458 -24.17 -6.77 -1.29
CA GLN A 458 -23.04 -6.45 -0.43
C GLN A 458 -21.75 -6.53 -1.24
N VAL A 459 -20.91 -5.50 -1.14
CA VAL A 459 -19.57 -5.45 -1.71
C VAL A 459 -18.56 -5.38 -0.57
N THR A 460 -17.70 -6.38 -0.45
CA THR A 460 -16.77 -6.53 0.68
C THR A 460 -15.35 -6.78 0.19
N VAL A 461 -14.38 -6.11 0.81
CA VAL A 461 -12.96 -6.44 0.63
C VAL A 461 -12.57 -7.52 1.64
N PHE A 462 -11.86 -8.54 1.17
CA PHE A 462 -11.29 -9.58 2.03
C PHE A 462 -9.77 -9.68 1.86
N GLY A 463 -9.14 -10.36 2.81
CA GLY A 463 -7.69 -10.39 2.95
C GLY A 463 -7.16 -9.17 3.70
N GLU A 464 -5.90 -8.83 3.48
CA GLU A 464 -5.21 -7.73 4.19
C GLU A 464 -5.31 -6.37 3.45
N GLY A 465 -6.09 -6.33 2.37
CA GLY A 465 -6.22 -5.18 1.49
C GLY A 465 -7.27 -4.17 1.90
N SER A 466 -7.16 -2.96 1.35
CA SER A 466 -8.23 -1.95 1.30
C SER A 466 -8.62 -1.73 -0.15
N GLY A 467 -9.74 -1.06 -0.41
CA GLY A 467 -10.19 -0.86 -1.77
C GLY A 467 -11.01 0.40 -1.99
N SER A 468 -11.46 0.56 -3.23
CA SER A 468 -12.45 1.55 -3.61
C SER A 468 -13.39 0.94 -4.64
N VAL A 469 -14.66 1.30 -4.58
CA VAL A 469 -15.67 0.92 -5.57
C VAL A 469 -16.43 2.16 -5.99
N GLU A 470 -16.74 2.26 -7.27
CA GLU A 470 -17.57 3.33 -7.80
C GLU A 470 -18.64 2.76 -8.71
N PHE A 471 -19.83 3.30 -8.54
CA PHE A 471 -20.95 3.15 -9.45
C PHE A 471 -21.42 4.56 -9.85
N PRO A 472 -22.09 4.71 -10.99
CA PRO A 472 -22.54 6.01 -11.47
C PRO A 472 -23.32 6.78 -10.39
N GLU A 473 -23.12 8.10 -10.34
CA GLU A 473 -23.78 9.05 -9.42
C GLU A 473 -23.29 9.06 -7.95
N HIS A 474 -22.44 8.11 -7.52
CA HIS A 474 -22.01 8.02 -6.12
C HIS A 474 -20.57 8.48 -5.84
N GLY A 475 -19.75 8.65 -6.88
CA GLY A 475 -18.32 8.85 -6.70
C GLY A 475 -17.63 7.63 -6.07
N PRO A 476 -16.32 7.73 -5.78
CA PRO A 476 -15.57 6.61 -5.24
C PRO A 476 -15.87 6.39 -3.76
N LEU A 477 -16.34 5.19 -3.42
CA LEU A 477 -16.59 4.74 -2.06
C LEU A 477 -15.42 3.89 -1.56
N ARG A 478 -14.85 4.27 -0.42
CA ARG A 478 -13.73 3.54 0.20
C ARG A 478 -14.19 2.26 0.89
N LEU A 479 -13.46 1.18 0.67
CA LEU A 479 -13.67 -0.13 1.28
C LEU A 479 -12.54 -0.41 2.28
N ALA A 480 -12.88 -0.49 3.56
CA ALA A 480 -11.93 -0.92 4.59
C ALA A 480 -11.81 -2.45 4.64
N PRO A 481 -10.70 -3.01 5.14
CA PRO A 481 -10.54 -4.45 5.27
C PRO A 481 -11.65 -5.06 6.14
N GLY A 482 -12.35 -6.08 5.62
CA GLY A 482 -13.47 -6.74 6.30
C GLY A 482 -14.76 -5.93 6.36
N ALA A 483 -14.77 -4.66 5.91
CA ALA A 483 -15.98 -3.87 5.82
C ALA A 483 -16.72 -4.16 4.51
N GLY A 484 -18.04 -4.28 4.59
CA GLY A 484 -18.92 -4.40 3.42
C GLY A 484 -19.78 -3.15 3.23
N ILE A 485 -19.86 -2.65 2.00
CA ILE A 485 -20.83 -1.63 1.61
C ILE A 485 -22.08 -2.32 1.07
N TRP A 486 -23.24 -1.82 1.49
CA TRP A 486 -24.54 -2.32 1.07
C TRP A 486 -25.15 -1.39 0.04
N PHE A 487 -25.59 -1.99 -1.06
CA PHE A 487 -26.31 -1.34 -2.13
C PHE A 487 -27.74 -1.87 -2.20
N CYS A 488 -28.66 -0.96 -2.43
CA CYS A 488 -30.05 -1.23 -2.72
C CYS A 488 -30.28 -1.12 -4.22
N LEU A 489 -30.83 -2.14 -4.85
CA LEU A 489 -31.12 -2.11 -6.30
C LEU A 489 -32.53 -1.59 -6.59
N ARG A 490 -33.44 -1.67 -5.61
CA ARG A 490 -34.84 -1.25 -5.70
C ARG A 490 -35.29 -0.58 -4.39
N PRO A 491 -35.49 0.75 -4.36
CA PRO A 491 -35.68 1.50 -3.11
C PRO A 491 -36.77 0.92 -2.20
N GLU A 492 -37.90 0.52 -2.79
CA GLU A 492 -39.08 0.03 -2.06
C GLU A 492 -38.87 -1.38 -1.47
N GLU A 493 -37.81 -2.08 -1.87
CA GLU A 493 -37.53 -3.46 -1.45
C GLU A 493 -36.35 -3.57 -0.48
N CYS A 494 -35.70 -2.46 -0.15
CA CYS A 494 -34.56 -2.43 0.76
C CYS A 494 -34.90 -1.86 2.14
N THR A 495 -36.18 -1.78 2.49
CA THR A 495 -36.64 -1.47 3.84
C THR A 495 -37.20 -2.73 4.47
N CYS A 496 -36.84 -3.00 5.73
CA CYS A 496 -37.39 -4.16 6.43
C CYS A 496 -38.87 -3.98 6.75
N PRO A 497 -39.61 -5.08 7.04
CA PRO A 497 -41.05 -5.01 7.32
C PRO A 497 -41.44 -4.07 8.47
N ASP A 498 -40.52 -3.80 9.39
CA ASP A 498 -40.69 -2.87 10.51
C ASP A 498 -40.37 -1.40 10.17
N GLY A 499 -40.03 -1.09 8.92
CA GLY A 499 -39.73 0.25 8.43
C GLY A 499 -38.29 0.70 8.63
N SER A 500 -37.41 -0.16 9.16
CA SER A 500 -36.01 0.21 9.42
C SER A 500 -35.04 -0.36 8.38
N PRO A 501 -33.83 0.20 8.26
CA PRO A 501 -32.82 -0.26 7.30
C PRO A 501 -32.36 -1.71 7.58
N PRO A 502 -32.00 -2.48 6.55
CA PRO A 502 -31.37 -3.79 6.69
C PRO A 502 -30.15 -3.71 7.62
N ARG A 503 -29.98 -4.72 8.48
CA ARG A 503 -28.95 -4.77 9.55
C ARG A 503 -28.93 -3.63 10.59
N GLY A 504 -29.88 -2.70 10.58
CA GLY A 504 -30.06 -1.70 11.65
C GLY A 504 -29.07 -0.53 11.59
N GLY A 505 -28.39 -0.37 10.45
CA GLY A 505 -27.44 0.72 10.19
C GLY A 505 -28.05 1.89 9.43
N ALA A 506 -27.26 2.55 8.60
CA ALA A 506 -27.76 3.54 7.64
C ALA A 506 -28.50 2.86 6.48
N ASP A 507 -29.37 3.61 5.80
CA ASP A 507 -30.02 3.11 4.57
C ASP A 507 -28.96 2.73 3.52
N PRO A 508 -29.08 1.54 2.89
CA PRO A 508 -28.17 1.15 1.82
C PRO A 508 -28.19 2.16 0.68
N THR A 509 -27.03 2.38 0.06
CA THR A 509 -26.92 3.30 -1.08
C THR A 509 -27.74 2.75 -2.25
N LEU A 510 -28.67 3.55 -2.79
CA LEU A 510 -29.42 3.18 -3.98
C LEU A 510 -28.47 3.06 -5.18
N LEU A 511 -28.53 1.96 -5.92
CA LEU A 511 -27.74 1.71 -7.11
C LEU A 511 -28.63 1.82 -8.35
N ALA A 512 -28.60 2.97 -9.02
CA ALA A 512 -29.39 3.19 -10.23
C ALA A 512 -28.88 2.37 -11.43
N GLU A 513 -27.55 2.25 -11.55
CA GLU A 513 -26.89 1.51 -12.61
C GLU A 513 -26.03 0.39 -12.04
N PRO A 514 -26.28 -0.88 -12.42
CA PRO A 514 -25.61 -2.02 -11.81
C PRO A 514 -24.28 -2.37 -12.48
N ARG A 515 -23.57 -1.36 -13.01
CA ARG A 515 -22.24 -1.49 -13.60
C ARG A 515 -21.33 -0.46 -12.94
N GLY A 516 -20.16 -0.90 -12.50
CA GLY A 516 -19.22 -0.07 -11.78
C GLY A 516 -17.79 -0.53 -11.98
N VAL A 517 -16.90 0.13 -11.27
CA VAL A 517 -15.47 -0.19 -11.22
C VAL A 517 -15.04 -0.36 -9.77
N ALA A 518 -14.02 -1.18 -9.56
CA ALA A 518 -13.43 -1.32 -8.25
C ALA A 518 -11.92 -1.55 -8.35
N THR A 519 -11.24 -1.31 -7.24
CA THR A 519 -9.85 -1.69 -7.05
C THR A 519 -9.66 -2.15 -5.62
N VAL A 520 -8.79 -3.14 -5.42
CA VAL A 520 -8.31 -3.56 -4.10
C VAL A 520 -6.79 -3.48 -4.13
N PHE A 521 -6.16 -3.00 -3.06
CA PHE A 521 -4.72 -2.81 -2.98
C PHE A 521 -4.13 -3.30 -1.65
N ALA A 522 -2.86 -3.69 -1.69
CA ALA A 522 -2.15 -4.30 -0.58
C ALA A 522 -1.00 -3.40 -0.08
N PRO A 523 -1.18 -2.62 1.01
CA PRO A 523 -0.12 -1.76 1.53
C PRO A 523 1.17 -2.52 1.90
N ALA A 524 1.01 -3.74 2.42
CA ALA A 524 2.10 -4.62 2.89
C ALA A 524 2.24 -5.93 2.10
N GLY A 525 1.44 -6.12 1.04
CA GLY A 525 1.35 -7.39 0.29
C GLY A 525 0.37 -8.39 0.91
N GLY A 526 0.28 -9.57 0.31
CA GLY A 526 -0.60 -10.66 0.73
C GLY A 526 -1.76 -10.90 -0.24
N THR A 527 -2.64 -11.84 0.12
CA THR A 527 -3.85 -12.11 -0.65
C THR A 527 -4.84 -10.97 -0.45
N ILE A 528 -5.31 -10.41 -1.56
CA ILE A 528 -6.34 -9.37 -1.60
C ILE A 528 -7.48 -9.80 -2.51
N GLY A 529 -8.70 -9.39 -2.18
CA GLY A 529 -9.84 -9.69 -3.04
C GLY A 529 -11.08 -8.86 -2.75
N LEU A 530 -11.99 -8.90 -3.71
CA LEU A 530 -13.32 -8.30 -3.64
C LEU A 530 -14.36 -9.40 -3.76
N ARG A 531 -15.35 -9.38 -2.87
CA ARG A 531 -16.54 -10.23 -2.93
C ARG A 531 -17.76 -9.37 -3.19
N VAL A 532 -18.63 -9.82 -4.08
CA VAL A 532 -19.93 -9.22 -4.35
C VAL A 532 -20.99 -10.28 -4.16
N ARG A 533 -21.95 -10.01 -3.28
CA ARG A 533 -22.99 -10.97 -2.90
C ARG A 533 -24.38 -10.35 -3.00
N ALA A 534 -25.30 -10.98 -3.71
CA ALA A 534 -26.72 -10.67 -3.70
C ALA A 534 -27.39 -11.30 -2.46
N VAL A 535 -28.22 -10.53 -1.79
CA VAL A 535 -28.82 -10.89 -0.51
C VAL A 535 -30.33 -10.67 -0.56
N ASP A 536 -31.08 -11.64 -0.07
CA ASP A 536 -32.53 -11.51 0.06
C ASP A 536 -32.89 -10.51 1.17
N ARG A 537 -34.00 -9.78 0.99
CA ARG A 537 -34.47 -8.83 2.00
C ARG A 537 -34.65 -9.49 3.36
N ASP A 538 -35.25 -10.67 3.41
CA ASP A 538 -35.52 -11.37 4.66
C ASP A 538 -34.21 -11.79 5.37
N GLU A 539 -33.18 -12.16 4.61
CA GLU A 539 -31.85 -12.42 5.15
C GLU A 539 -31.22 -11.12 5.69
N ALA A 540 -31.24 -10.03 4.92
CA ALA A 540 -30.66 -8.76 5.33
C ALA A 540 -31.40 -8.11 6.52
N CYS A 541 -32.70 -8.42 6.67
CA CYS A 541 -33.55 -8.00 7.77
C CYS A 541 -33.50 -8.94 8.97
N SER A 542 -32.80 -10.06 8.87
CA SER A 542 -32.48 -10.89 10.04
C SER A 542 -31.44 -10.17 10.91
N ARG A 543 -31.90 -9.19 11.69
CA ARG A 543 -31.02 -8.33 12.49
C ARG A 543 -30.60 -8.97 13.78
N LEU A 544 -29.40 -8.63 14.24
CA LEU A 544 -28.97 -8.94 15.58
C LEU A 544 -29.84 -8.27 16.66
N VAL A 545 -30.41 -7.11 16.38
CA VAL A 545 -31.32 -6.42 17.29
C VAL A 545 -32.49 -7.33 17.68
N GLY A 546 -32.73 -7.39 18.99
CA GLY A 546 -33.74 -8.24 19.59
C GLY A 546 -33.22 -8.91 20.85
N THR A 547 -34.09 -9.73 21.44
CA THR A 547 -33.76 -10.55 22.61
C THR A 547 -33.55 -11.99 22.17
N TRP A 548 -32.46 -12.57 22.65
CA TRP A 548 -32.00 -13.91 22.35
C TRP A 548 -31.78 -14.66 23.65
N THR A 549 -32.09 -15.95 23.66
CA THR A 549 -32.10 -16.79 24.84
C THR A 549 -31.31 -18.06 24.58
N ALA A 550 -30.53 -18.50 25.55
CA ALA A 550 -29.85 -19.79 25.52
C ALA A 550 -29.98 -20.42 26.90
N SER A 551 -29.96 -21.75 26.98
CA SER A 551 -29.86 -22.38 28.29
C SER A 551 -28.46 -22.18 28.86
N VAL A 552 -28.36 -22.04 30.19
CA VAL A 552 -27.07 -21.98 30.90
C VAL A 552 -26.20 -23.19 30.55
N MET A 553 -26.80 -24.37 30.39
CA MET A 553 -26.08 -25.60 30.03
C MET A 553 -25.52 -25.58 28.61
N GLU A 554 -26.27 -25.09 27.61
CA GLU A 554 -25.77 -24.98 26.23
C GLU A 554 -24.55 -24.05 26.16
N ILE A 555 -24.59 -22.90 26.83
CA ILE A 555 -23.46 -21.95 26.86
C ILE A 555 -22.27 -22.52 27.64
N LEU A 556 -22.52 -23.20 28.76
CA LEU A 556 -21.46 -23.87 29.52
C LEU A 556 -20.75 -24.94 28.67
N ALA A 557 -21.53 -25.75 27.95
CA ALA A 557 -21.01 -26.77 27.06
C ALA A 557 -20.19 -26.16 25.92
N ALA A 558 -20.67 -25.07 25.31
CA ALA A 558 -19.93 -24.34 24.28
C ALA A 558 -18.58 -23.82 24.79
N ASN A 559 -18.57 -23.19 25.97
CA ASN A 559 -17.36 -22.61 26.54
C ASN A 559 -16.31 -23.68 26.93
N LEU A 560 -16.76 -24.87 27.34
CA LEU A 560 -15.86 -25.96 27.75
C LEU A 560 -15.51 -26.92 26.62
N ALA A 561 -16.17 -26.85 25.46
CA ALA A 561 -15.93 -27.77 24.34
C ALA A 561 -14.45 -27.84 23.90
N PRO A 562 -13.70 -26.71 23.76
CA PRO A 562 -12.28 -26.77 23.42
C PRO A 562 -11.39 -27.38 24.51
N TYR A 563 -11.90 -27.48 25.75
CA TYR A 563 -11.15 -27.87 26.95
C TYR A 563 -11.56 -29.23 27.51
N GLY A 564 -12.16 -30.09 26.68
CA GLY A 564 -12.58 -31.44 27.07
C GLY A 564 -14.05 -31.59 27.48
N GLY A 565 -14.86 -30.54 27.31
CA GLY A 565 -16.31 -30.57 27.52
C GLY A 565 -16.76 -30.43 28.97
N VAL A 566 -18.06 -30.59 29.19
CA VAL A 566 -18.65 -30.47 30.54
C VAL A 566 -18.31 -31.71 31.38
N PRO A 567 -17.83 -31.54 32.64
CA PRO A 567 -17.56 -32.67 33.53
C PRO A 567 -18.77 -33.61 33.71
N ALA A 568 -18.51 -34.92 33.75
CA ALA A 568 -19.56 -35.91 33.93
C ALA A 568 -20.33 -35.69 35.25
N GLY A 569 -21.67 -35.66 35.17
CA GLY A 569 -22.54 -35.45 36.33
C GLY A 569 -22.73 -33.99 36.76
N MET A 570 -22.24 -33.03 35.97
CA MET A 570 -22.62 -31.63 36.08
C MET A 570 -23.91 -31.37 35.29
N ASP A 571 -24.90 -30.79 35.95
CA ASP A 571 -26.16 -30.38 35.34
C ASP A 571 -26.47 -28.94 35.75
N CYS A 572 -26.81 -28.09 34.79
CA CYS A 572 -27.13 -26.70 35.01
C CYS A 572 -28.49 -26.36 34.41
N SER A 573 -29.32 -25.66 35.17
CA SER A 573 -30.60 -25.14 34.69
C SER A 573 -30.63 -23.61 34.79
N GLY A 574 -31.47 -22.99 33.97
CA GLY A 574 -31.61 -21.53 33.89
C GLY A 574 -31.31 -21.01 32.50
N ASP A 575 -31.55 -19.71 32.33
CA ASP A 575 -31.51 -19.03 31.04
C ASP A 575 -30.44 -17.94 31.03
N ILE A 576 -29.89 -17.73 29.85
CA ILE A 576 -29.04 -16.62 29.48
C ILE A 576 -29.78 -15.80 28.45
N VAL A 577 -30.06 -14.54 28.76
CA VAL A 577 -30.80 -13.60 27.92
C VAL A 577 -29.84 -12.54 27.42
N MET A 578 -29.66 -12.47 26.10
CA MET A 578 -28.84 -11.49 25.39
C MET A 578 -29.77 -10.56 24.59
N THR A 579 -29.78 -9.27 24.88
CA THR A 579 -30.55 -8.26 24.18
C THR A 579 -29.60 -7.29 23.49
N PHE A 580 -29.74 -7.17 22.16
CA PHE A 580 -29.12 -6.13 21.35
C PHE A 580 -30.17 -5.06 21.02
N ARG A 581 -29.85 -3.79 21.23
CA ARG A 581 -30.75 -2.65 21.02
C ARG A 581 -30.29 -1.80 19.84
N ASP A 582 -31.24 -1.17 19.16
CA ASP A 582 -30.97 -0.31 18.00
C ASP A 582 -30.04 0.88 18.29
N ASP A 583 -29.90 1.28 19.57
CA ASP A 583 -28.99 2.36 19.98
C ASP A 583 -27.52 1.91 20.11
N GLY A 584 -27.18 0.71 19.64
CA GLY A 584 -25.84 0.14 19.73
C GLY A 584 -25.47 -0.33 21.14
N THR A 585 -26.44 -0.45 22.06
CA THR A 585 -26.20 -1.04 23.38
C THR A 585 -26.60 -2.50 23.43
N PHE A 586 -25.86 -3.30 24.21
CA PHE A 586 -26.26 -4.66 24.49
C PHE A 586 -26.33 -4.92 26.00
N GLU A 587 -27.13 -5.91 26.35
CA GLU A 587 -27.24 -6.43 27.69
C GLU A 587 -27.29 -7.96 27.64
N ARG A 588 -26.50 -8.62 28.49
CA ARG A 588 -26.56 -10.05 28.68
C ARG A 588 -26.78 -10.37 30.13
N SER A 589 -27.89 -10.99 30.48
CA SER A 589 -28.17 -11.44 31.85
C SER A 589 -28.20 -12.96 31.91
N TRP A 590 -27.82 -13.51 33.05
CA TRP A 590 -27.95 -14.94 33.31
C TRP A 590 -28.38 -15.18 34.74
N GLN A 591 -29.14 -16.25 34.92
CA GLN A 591 -29.48 -16.81 36.21
C GLN A 591 -29.58 -18.31 36.06
N GLY A 592 -28.88 -19.05 36.91
CA GLY A 592 -28.94 -20.51 36.86
C GLY A 592 -28.54 -21.19 38.16
N ASP A 593 -28.82 -22.49 38.16
CA ASP A 593 -28.50 -23.43 39.22
C ASP A 593 -27.71 -24.57 38.63
N CYS A 594 -26.49 -24.77 39.11
CA CYS A 594 -25.64 -25.90 38.72
C CYS A 594 -25.49 -26.88 39.88
N GLN A 595 -25.57 -28.18 39.57
CA GLN A 595 -25.36 -29.28 40.50
C GLN A 595 -24.28 -30.20 39.96
N MET A 596 -23.30 -30.52 40.80
CA MET A 596 -22.39 -31.65 40.57
C MET A 596 -22.87 -32.85 41.38
N SER A 597 -22.78 -34.04 40.82
CA SER A 597 -23.16 -35.32 41.41
C SER A 597 -22.68 -35.50 42.86
N GLY A 598 -23.55 -35.17 43.84
CA GLY A 598 -23.29 -35.49 45.24
C GLY A 598 -23.88 -34.59 46.32
N SER A 599 -23.81 -33.25 46.24
CA SER A 599 -24.38 -32.39 47.33
C SER A 599 -24.29 -30.87 47.19
N HIS A 600 -23.62 -30.31 46.18
CA HIS A 600 -23.45 -28.85 46.10
C HIS A 600 -24.22 -28.28 44.91
N ARG A 601 -25.36 -27.65 45.22
CA ARG A 601 -26.08 -26.76 44.30
C ARG A 601 -25.47 -25.38 44.44
N VAL A 602 -25.01 -24.82 43.33
CA VAL A 602 -24.50 -23.46 43.24
C VAL A 602 -25.48 -22.67 42.39
N THR A 603 -26.10 -21.66 42.98
CA THR A 603 -26.90 -20.67 42.26
C THR A 603 -25.99 -19.52 41.89
N GLY A 604 -26.01 -19.12 40.63
CA GLY A 604 -25.27 -17.97 40.16
C GLY A 604 -26.13 -17.09 39.28
N ALA A 605 -25.81 -15.80 39.30
CA ALA A 605 -26.48 -14.80 38.50
C ALA A 605 -25.53 -13.65 38.20
N GLY A 606 -25.77 -12.99 37.07
CA GLY A 606 -25.02 -11.82 36.69
C GLY A 606 -25.59 -11.13 35.48
N ARG A 607 -24.96 -10.00 35.15
CA ARG A 607 -25.35 -9.11 34.07
C ARG A 607 -24.11 -8.52 33.44
N GLN A 608 -24.08 -8.48 32.12
CA GLN A 608 -23.14 -7.74 31.31
C GLN A 608 -23.88 -6.65 30.55
N THR A 609 -23.27 -5.49 30.43
CA THR A 609 -23.76 -4.37 29.63
C THR A 609 -22.60 -3.73 28.90
N GLY A 610 -22.82 -3.23 27.71
CA GLY A 610 -21.83 -2.47 26.97
C GLY A 610 -22.42 -1.89 25.70
N THR A 611 -21.55 -1.46 24.80
CA THR A 611 -21.91 -1.08 23.43
C THR A 611 -21.42 -2.14 22.46
N TYR A 612 -22.07 -2.22 21.30
CA TYR A 612 -21.67 -3.07 20.20
C TYR A 612 -21.74 -2.29 18.89
N GLU A 613 -20.90 -2.70 17.96
CA GLU A 613 -20.91 -2.26 16.57
C GLU A 613 -21.17 -3.50 15.71
N ASP A 614 -22.24 -3.49 14.92
CA ASP A 614 -22.61 -4.56 14.01
C ASP A 614 -22.05 -4.28 12.62
N LEU A 615 -21.03 -5.04 12.22
CA LEU A 615 -20.43 -4.98 10.89
C LEU A 615 -21.07 -6.00 9.93
N GLY A 616 -22.09 -6.71 10.42
CA GLY A 616 -22.99 -7.57 9.66
C GLY A 616 -22.67 -9.06 9.70
N ASP A 617 -21.40 -9.46 9.78
CA ASP A 617 -20.95 -10.81 10.15
C ASP A 617 -19.95 -10.79 11.31
N GLU A 618 -19.54 -9.60 11.74
CA GLU A 618 -18.66 -9.34 12.88
C GLU A 618 -19.33 -8.36 13.87
N LEU A 619 -19.08 -8.59 15.15
CA LEU A 619 -19.47 -7.75 16.27
C LEU A 619 -18.24 -7.24 16.98
N ILE A 620 -18.19 -5.92 17.19
CA ILE A 620 -17.18 -5.31 18.07
C ILE A 620 -17.86 -4.90 19.37
N PHE A 621 -17.55 -5.61 20.45
CA PHE A 621 -18.01 -5.26 21.79
C PHE A 621 -17.08 -4.21 22.43
N ARG A 622 -17.65 -3.15 23.00
CA ARG A 622 -16.93 -2.06 23.67
C ARG A 622 -17.58 -1.73 25.01
N ASP A 623 -16.78 -1.11 25.88
CA ASP A 623 -17.19 -0.65 27.21
C ASP A 623 -17.91 -1.73 28.04
N VAL A 624 -17.51 -3.00 27.87
CA VAL A 624 -18.20 -4.11 28.51
C VAL A 624 -17.98 -4.06 30.02
N ARG A 625 -19.08 -4.03 30.76
CA ARG A 625 -19.12 -4.07 32.22
C ARG A 625 -19.83 -5.33 32.67
N THR A 626 -19.17 -6.10 33.51
CA THR A 626 -19.72 -7.33 34.09
C THR A 626 -20.00 -7.14 35.57
N VAL A 627 -21.24 -7.39 35.98
CA VAL A 627 -21.69 -7.41 37.38
C VAL A 627 -22.13 -8.82 37.71
N VAL A 628 -21.39 -9.50 38.59
CA VAL A 628 -21.73 -10.84 39.08
C VAL A 628 -22.35 -10.70 40.47
N THR A 629 -23.57 -11.18 40.65
CA THR A 629 -24.28 -11.13 41.94
C THR A 629 -24.13 -12.43 42.72
N ALA A 630 -23.93 -13.55 42.03
CA ALA A 630 -23.54 -14.83 42.61
C ALA A 630 -22.67 -15.62 41.62
N ASP A 631 -21.50 -16.05 42.07
CA ASP A 631 -20.46 -16.64 41.24
C ASP A 631 -20.53 -18.17 41.25
N PHE A 632 -20.53 -18.78 40.07
CA PHE A 632 -20.48 -20.23 39.89
C PHE A 632 -19.07 -20.82 40.12
N GLY A 633 -18.04 -19.97 40.26
CA GLY A 633 -16.63 -20.36 40.28
C GLY A 633 -16.03 -20.54 38.89
N PHE A 634 -16.81 -20.26 37.84
CA PHE A 634 -16.40 -20.21 36.44
C PHE A 634 -17.13 -19.06 35.73
N SER A 635 -16.43 -18.42 34.79
CA SER A 635 -16.95 -17.26 34.09
C SER A 635 -17.87 -17.67 32.94
N PHE A 636 -19.10 -17.16 32.95
CA PHE A 636 -19.95 -17.14 31.76
C PHE A 636 -19.64 -15.94 30.85
N ALA A 637 -18.81 -14.99 31.30
CA ALA A 637 -18.37 -13.84 30.50
C ALA A 637 -17.36 -14.31 29.46
N VAL A 638 -17.77 -14.27 28.19
CA VAL A 638 -16.92 -14.50 27.00
C VAL A 638 -16.85 -13.25 26.13
N THR A 639 -17.79 -12.32 26.31
CA THR A 639 -17.78 -11.00 25.71
C THR A 639 -16.97 -10.04 26.59
N ASP A 640 -15.65 -10.07 26.48
CA ASP A 640 -14.84 -8.91 26.89
C ASP A 640 -14.84 -7.89 25.73
N ASN A 641 -14.21 -6.73 25.92
CA ASN A 641 -13.94 -5.84 24.79
C ASN A 641 -13.18 -6.62 23.71
N GLY A 642 -13.74 -6.71 22.50
CA GLY A 642 -13.19 -7.60 21.49
C GLY A 642 -14.11 -7.80 20.29
N ARG A 643 -13.64 -8.65 19.38
CA ARG A 643 -14.30 -9.01 18.13
C ARG A 643 -14.90 -10.41 18.24
N ALA A 644 -16.08 -10.60 17.66
CA ALA A 644 -16.73 -11.89 17.52
C ALA A 644 -17.35 -11.96 16.13
N THR A 645 -17.36 -13.13 15.49
CA THR A 645 -18.20 -13.30 14.30
C THR A 645 -19.57 -13.81 14.71
N TYR A 646 -20.61 -13.53 13.93
CA TYR A 646 -21.93 -14.07 14.21
C TYR A 646 -22.68 -14.47 12.93
N ARG A 647 -23.66 -15.35 13.10
CA ARG A 647 -24.57 -15.77 12.03
C ARG A 647 -25.97 -15.93 12.58
N ILE A 648 -26.97 -15.43 11.84
CA ILE A 648 -28.38 -15.63 12.14
C ILE A 648 -28.98 -16.57 11.10
N GLU A 649 -29.63 -17.64 11.57
CA GLU A 649 -30.37 -18.59 10.74
C GLU A 649 -31.77 -18.79 11.33
N GLY A 650 -32.75 -18.09 10.76
CA GLY A 650 -34.12 -18.08 11.29
C GLY A 650 -34.15 -17.51 12.71
N ASP A 651 -34.53 -18.33 13.69
CA ASP A 651 -34.56 -17.97 15.10
C ASP A 651 -33.23 -18.20 15.81
N ARG A 652 -32.19 -18.72 15.15
CA ARG A 652 -30.91 -19.07 15.79
C ARG A 652 -29.85 -17.99 15.55
N LEU A 653 -29.20 -17.55 16.61
CA LEU A 653 -28.01 -16.70 16.59
C LEU A 653 -26.80 -17.51 17.06
N ALA A 654 -25.82 -17.71 16.18
CA ALA A 654 -24.52 -18.25 16.55
C ALA A 654 -23.53 -17.09 16.71
N ILE A 655 -22.86 -16.99 17.86
CA ILE A 655 -21.77 -16.02 18.09
C ILE A 655 -20.49 -16.81 18.36
N GLN A 656 -19.45 -16.53 17.57
CA GLN A 656 -18.15 -17.17 17.63
C GLN A 656 -17.09 -16.21 18.17
N PHE A 657 -16.34 -16.67 19.16
CA PHE A 657 -15.24 -15.95 19.80
C PHE A 657 -13.93 -16.73 19.63
N THR A 658 -12.81 -16.02 19.55
CA THR A 658 -11.47 -16.60 19.66
C THR A 658 -10.87 -16.21 21.02
N THR A 659 -10.50 -17.19 21.82
CA THR A 659 -9.89 -16.98 23.14
C THR A 659 -8.42 -16.55 23.01
N PRO A 660 -7.79 -16.00 24.07
CA PRO A 660 -6.39 -15.58 24.03
C PRO A 660 -5.38 -16.70 23.70
N ASP A 661 -5.73 -17.96 23.97
CA ASP A 661 -4.97 -19.15 23.62
C ASP A 661 -5.31 -19.70 22.21
N GLY A 662 -6.13 -18.99 21.44
CA GLY A 662 -6.47 -19.31 20.05
C GLY A 662 -7.58 -20.34 19.88
N ALA A 663 -8.28 -20.73 20.94
CA ALA A 663 -9.40 -21.65 20.86
C ALA A 663 -10.68 -20.94 20.36
N THR A 664 -11.49 -21.67 19.59
CA THR A 664 -12.75 -21.16 19.05
C THR A 664 -13.93 -21.62 19.90
N ILE A 665 -14.73 -20.68 20.38
CA ILE A 665 -15.97 -20.94 21.13
C ILE A 665 -17.16 -20.47 20.29
N VAL A 666 -18.18 -21.32 20.12
CA VAL A 666 -19.42 -20.97 19.39
C VAL A 666 -20.62 -21.09 20.33
N GLN A 667 -21.22 -19.97 20.68
CA GLN A 667 -22.43 -19.89 21.50
C GLN A 667 -23.67 -19.79 20.63
N ILE A 668 -24.69 -20.59 20.92
CA ILE A 668 -25.96 -20.59 20.17
C ILE A 668 -27.06 -20.02 21.07
N TYR A 669 -27.75 -19.01 20.57
CA TYR A 669 -28.94 -18.43 21.15
C TYR A 669 -30.14 -18.62 20.22
N ARG A 670 -31.35 -18.57 20.78
CA ARG A 670 -32.63 -18.58 20.06
C ARG A 670 -33.38 -17.28 20.31
N ARG A 671 -34.01 -16.70 19.28
CA ARG A 671 -34.78 -15.47 19.40
C ARG A 671 -35.93 -15.69 20.38
N ALA A 672 -36.09 -14.78 21.34
CA ALA A 672 -37.26 -14.77 22.22
C ALA A 672 -38.49 -14.46 21.36
N GLY A 673 -39.45 -15.39 21.34
CA GLY A 673 -40.71 -15.26 20.60
C GLY A 673 -41.71 -14.31 21.24
#